data_AF-A0A9N7QLR6-F1
#
_entry.id   AF-A0A9N7QLR6-F1
#
_cell.length_a   1.000
_cell.length_b   1.000
_cell.length_c   1.000
_cell.angle_alpha   90.00
_cell.angle_beta   90.00
_cell.angle_gamma   90.00
#
_symmetry.space_group_name_H-M   'P 1'
#
loop_
_entity.id
_entity.type
_entity.pdbx_description
1 polymer ?
#
loop_
_entity_poly.entity_id
_entity_poly.type
_entity_poly.pdbx_seq_one_letter_code
_entity_poly.pdbx_strand_id
1 'polypeptide(L)'
;MDGVYSMYGDLAPTRLLQEVLATSPNVRLYVDDAHGVSWIGRHGRGSFLDRFPLDDRVVVAASFAKGFGAGGACLVFSDPAELDLVRTSGGPLMFGGPMQPPMLGALRGSALVHLSPEIVELQDALRTRVDRINNGLEDTGIVPIAVNQSPIFFLQCGLPRVAFEVTKRMLDDGLLVNSSVFPSVPMKRGGIRLSVTAAHTFAEIDRAIDRLALHIPNVLRELGVADGQLAEEFANAIPRESVTDAPLKGNGLRMQSATTIHQIDRATWDTVLGEAAHCSWDAMAAAERIYGAKDAPPEHRWKFRYLIVRDHTHRVVAATVFTTLLTKDDMLAAEDVSREIERRREADRYYLSSTVVMTGSTLSEGNHLYLDRIGPWREALRLILAAADEESERAGADAIMLRDLPDGDPEMDTFMLDEGFSRVPILDTHTLTLDAPDESAWYSALHNKKRYQLRRVIEHAKDTEVSFHGVGLAPLTDEEAVYLHGLFEQLEQKKFRINLFDLPMTLLPGMLTSPAWELGVVRIRAEAGGPQQPVGFWAAHKCGDTYAPFLLGVDDAYRDRDIYRVTILHWVRRACALSMRKVRMGMDAEVEKNRFGARAERIFMYLRTRDDYAGALLGEAVAKVATNQQIHQGAD
;
A
#
# COMPACT_ATOMS: atom_id res chain seq x y z
N MET A 1 4.16 14.73 21.01
CA MET A 1 3.62 13.47 21.58
C MET A 1 2.37 13.78 22.36
N ASP A 2 1.51 12.81 22.59
CA ASP A 2 0.26 13.03 23.33
C ASP A 2 0.49 12.75 24.81
N GLY A 3 -0.09 13.59 25.69
CA GLY A 3 -0.13 13.33 27.13
C GLY A 3 -1.10 12.21 27.49
N VAL A 4 -2.20 12.13 26.73
CA VAL A 4 -3.17 11.03 26.69
C VAL A 4 -3.49 10.75 25.22
N TYR A 5 -3.21 9.53 24.77
CA TYR A 5 -3.45 9.15 23.38
C TYR A 5 -4.95 9.00 23.14
N SER A 6 -5.45 9.72 22.14
CA SER A 6 -6.89 9.92 21.95
C SER A 6 -7.66 8.63 21.67
N MET A 7 -7.06 7.65 20.99
CA MET A 7 -7.72 6.41 20.58
C MET A 7 -7.77 5.39 21.72
N TYR A 8 -6.62 4.93 22.19
CA TYR A 8 -6.53 3.86 23.19
C TYR A 8 -6.68 4.36 24.62
N GLY A 9 -6.56 5.67 24.86
CA GLY A 9 -6.66 6.26 26.19
C GLY A 9 -5.45 6.01 27.08
N ASP A 10 -4.36 5.44 26.54
CA ASP A 10 -3.11 5.26 27.27
C ASP A 10 -2.39 6.58 27.54
N LEU A 11 -1.58 6.57 28.59
CA LEU A 11 -0.95 7.76 29.14
C LEU A 11 0.50 7.83 28.69
N ALA A 12 1.01 9.04 28.46
CA ALA A 12 2.42 9.25 28.16
C ALA A 12 3.35 8.58 29.20
N PRO A 13 4.46 7.95 28.77
CA PRO A 13 5.41 7.27 29.65
C PRO A 13 6.35 8.28 30.33
N THR A 14 5.81 9.11 31.23
CA THR A 14 6.52 10.26 31.84
C THR A 14 7.87 9.90 32.45
N ARG A 15 8.01 8.72 33.06
CA ARG A 15 9.29 8.23 33.60
C ARG A 15 10.36 8.08 32.53
N LEU A 16 10.04 7.45 31.41
CA LEU A 16 10.97 7.28 30.29
C LEU A 16 11.37 8.64 29.70
N LEU A 17 10.41 9.57 29.63
CA LEU A 17 10.68 10.92 29.14
C LEU A 17 11.64 11.69 30.06
N GLN A 18 11.55 11.50 31.38
CA GLN A 18 12.51 12.07 32.32
C GLN A 18 13.91 11.50 32.11
N GLU A 19 14.02 10.18 31.89
CA GLU A 19 15.29 9.51 31.61
C GLU A 19 15.93 10.06 30.32
N VAL A 20 15.15 10.19 29.24
CA VAL A 20 15.61 10.78 27.97
C VAL A 20 16.11 12.22 28.15
N LEU A 21 15.34 13.07 28.84
CA LEU A 21 15.74 14.45 29.09
C LEU A 21 16.98 14.56 29.99
N ALA A 22 17.22 13.59 30.86
CA ALA A 22 18.42 13.55 31.70
C ALA A 22 19.67 13.14 30.91
N THR A 23 19.54 12.22 29.94
CA THR A 23 20.68 11.73 29.14
C THR A 23 20.96 12.54 27.89
N SER A 24 19.98 13.31 27.40
CA SER A 24 20.05 14.00 26.11
C SER A 24 19.79 15.51 26.27
N PRO A 25 20.84 16.32 26.49
CA PRO A 25 20.68 17.75 26.82
C PRO A 25 20.03 18.57 25.70
N ASN A 26 20.15 18.11 24.44
CA ASN A 26 19.61 18.81 23.26
C ASN A 26 18.17 18.42 22.91
N VAL A 27 17.52 17.57 23.71
CA VAL A 27 16.13 17.16 23.47
C VAL A 27 15.18 18.11 24.18
N ARG A 28 14.12 18.53 23.48
CA ARG A 28 12.97 19.28 24.02
C ARG A 28 11.71 18.44 23.83
N LEU A 29 10.74 18.58 24.73
CA LEU A 29 9.45 17.91 24.66
C LEU A 29 8.34 18.89 24.27
N TYR A 30 7.63 18.56 23.21
CA TYR A 30 6.34 19.15 22.87
C TYR A 30 5.25 18.12 23.13
N VAL A 31 4.35 18.42 24.06
CA VAL A 31 3.31 17.50 24.51
C VAL A 31 1.93 18.08 24.24
N ASP A 32 1.10 17.36 23.50
CA ASP A 32 -0.33 17.66 23.35
C ASP A 32 -1.12 16.93 24.45
N ASP A 33 -1.50 17.65 25.49
CA ASP A 33 -2.33 17.14 26.59
C ASP A 33 -3.81 17.52 26.43
N ALA A 34 -4.29 17.71 25.19
CA ALA A 34 -5.68 18.06 24.91
C ALA A 34 -6.70 17.08 25.51
N HIS A 35 -6.34 15.80 25.60
CA HIS A 35 -7.15 14.75 26.22
C HIS A 35 -6.85 14.55 27.71
N GLY A 36 -5.81 15.18 28.27
CA GLY A 36 -5.43 15.06 29.67
C GLY A 36 -6.06 16.11 30.58
N VAL A 37 -6.38 17.30 30.06
CA VAL A 37 -6.91 18.42 30.86
C VAL A 37 -8.31 18.17 31.42
N SER A 38 -8.62 18.90 32.49
CA SER A 38 -9.88 18.89 33.26
C SER A 38 -10.11 17.67 34.14
N TRP A 39 -9.89 16.44 33.65
CA TRP A 39 -10.28 15.24 34.38
C TRP A 39 -9.31 14.79 35.49
N ILE A 40 -8.08 15.32 35.50
CA ILE A 40 -7.09 15.00 36.54
C ILE A 40 -6.18 16.19 36.83
N GLY A 41 -5.52 16.12 37.98
CA GLY A 41 -4.53 17.07 38.45
C GLY A 41 -5.17 18.29 39.09
N ARG A 42 -4.36 19.00 39.88
CA ARG A 42 -4.78 20.22 40.56
C ARG A 42 -5.33 21.23 39.55
N HIS A 43 -6.56 21.72 39.80
CA HIS A 43 -7.28 22.62 38.90
C HIS A 43 -7.52 22.07 37.48
N GLY A 44 -7.51 20.74 37.31
CA GLY A 44 -7.66 20.12 35.99
C GLY A 44 -6.49 20.40 35.05
N ARG A 45 -5.29 20.64 35.58
CA ARG A 45 -4.10 21.03 34.78
C ARG A 45 -3.62 20.01 33.76
N GLY A 46 -4.12 18.77 33.82
CA GLY A 46 -3.80 17.74 32.83
C GLY A 46 -3.02 16.55 33.38
N SER A 47 -3.22 15.41 32.73
CA SER A 47 -2.58 14.14 33.09
C SER A 47 -1.06 14.20 32.97
N PHE A 48 -0.53 14.94 31.98
CA PHE A 48 0.90 15.06 31.79
C PHE A 48 1.53 15.92 32.89
N LEU A 49 1.03 17.14 33.10
CA LEU A 49 1.56 18.08 34.10
C LEU A 49 1.32 17.64 35.55
N ASP A 50 0.45 16.66 35.78
CA ASP A 50 0.30 16.05 37.09
C ASP A 50 1.45 15.09 37.45
N ARG A 51 2.10 14.52 36.43
CA ARG A 51 3.16 13.50 36.57
C ARG A 51 4.53 13.99 36.07
N PHE A 52 4.59 15.15 35.41
CA PHE A 52 5.79 15.69 34.81
C PHE A 52 5.91 17.20 35.10
N PRO A 53 7.07 17.69 35.60
CA PRO A 53 7.26 19.11 35.88
C PRO A 53 7.40 19.93 34.60
N LEU A 54 6.82 21.13 34.58
CA LEU A 54 7.05 22.09 33.51
C LEU A 54 8.41 22.78 33.71
N ASP A 55 9.38 22.50 32.83
CA ASP A 55 10.70 23.14 32.80
C ASP A 55 10.97 23.85 31.46
N ASP A 56 12.16 24.42 31.26
CA ASP A 56 12.58 25.21 30.08
C ASP A 56 12.72 24.41 28.78
N ARG A 57 12.57 23.09 28.85
CA ARG A 57 12.62 22.17 27.70
C ARG A 57 11.27 21.52 27.41
N VAL A 58 10.22 21.86 28.15
CA VAL A 58 8.89 21.27 28.01
C VAL A 58 7.86 22.34 27.63
N VAL A 59 7.18 22.10 26.51
CA VAL A 59 6.03 22.90 26.06
C VAL A 59 4.80 21.99 26.05
N VAL A 60 3.72 22.43 26.69
CA VAL A 60 2.46 21.68 26.74
C VAL A 60 1.37 22.42 25.98
N ALA A 61 0.74 21.75 25.02
CA ALA A 61 -0.47 22.19 24.37
C ALA A 61 -1.70 21.60 25.06
N ALA A 62 -2.78 22.37 25.13
CA ALA A 62 -4.07 21.89 25.59
C ALA A 62 -5.19 22.43 24.72
N SER A 63 -6.30 21.67 24.64
CA SER A 63 -7.49 22.06 23.90
C SER A 63 -8.60 22.51 24.85
N PHE A 64 -9.22 23.64 24.52
CA PHE A 64 -10.42 24.11 25.21
C PHE A 64 -11.71 23.47 24.68
N ALA A 65 -11.63 22.73 23.57
CA ALA A 65 -12.77 22.08 22.91
C ALA A 65 -13.15 20.71 23.49
N LYS A 66 -12.52 20.29 24.59
CA LYS A 66 -12.72 18.98 25.22
C LYS A 66 -13.19 19.13 26.66
N GLY A 67 -12.34 18.83 27.65
CA GLY A 67 -12.70 18.91 29.06
C GLY A 67 -13.21 20.29 29.52
N PHE A 68 -12.74 21.37 28.87
CA PHE A 68 -13.22 22.73 29.13
C PHE A 68 -14.62 23.02 28.58
N GLY A 69 -15.14 22.22 27.63
CA GLY A 69 -16.46 22.42 27.04
C GLY A 69 -16.64 23.71 26.23
N ALA A 70 -15.53 24.31 25.76
CA ALA A 70 -15.52 25.57 25.01
C ALA A 70 -14.86 25.36 23.62
N GLY A 71 -13.99 26.26 23.18
CA GLY A 71 -13.35 26.21 21.87
C GLY A 71 -12.01 26.93 21.87
N GLY A 72 -11.09 26.46 21.03
CA GLY A 72 -9.71 26.94 20.95
C GLY A 72 -8.70 26.04 21.66
N ALA A 73 -7.51 26.57 21.88
CA ALA A 73 -6.37 25.87 22.47
C ALA A 73 -5.44 26.86 23.21
N CYS A 74 -4.55 26.34 24.05
CA CYS A 74 -3.46 27.10 24.63
C CYS A 74 -2.13 26.33 24.53
N LEU A 75 -1.03 27.09 24.56
CA LEU A 75 0.32 26.59 24.76
C LEU A 75 0.82 27.12 26.11
N VAL A 76 1.45 26.25 26.88
CA VAL A 76 1.98 26.52 28.21
C VAL A 76 3.49 26.40 28.14
N PHE A 77 4.17 27.47 28.56
CA PHE A 77 5.62 27.59 28.60
C PHE A 77 6.06 27.88 30.03
N SER A 78 7.23 27.39 30.41
CA SER A 78 7.91 27.78 31.65
C SER A 78 8.62 29.13 31.51
N ASP A 79 9.17 29.42 30.32
CA ASP A 79 9.94 30.63 30.01
C ASP A 79 9.08 31.67 29.26
N PRO A 80 8.85 32.86 29.85
CA PRO A 80 8.16 33.96 29.17
C PRO A 80 8.83 34.41 27.86
N ALA A 81 10.16 34.29 27.74
CA ALA A 81 10.86 34.69 26.52
C ALA A 81 10.51 33.77 25.34
N GLU A 82 10.33 32.47 25.60
CA GLU A 82 9.88 31.50 24.59
C GLU A 82 8.44 31.77 24.16
N LEU A 83 7.55 32.09 25.11
CA LEU A 83 6.17 32.50 24.81
C LEU A 83 6.14 33.71 23.86
N ASP A 84 6.93 34.74 24.15
CA ASP A 84 6.99 35.95 23.31
C ASP A 84 7.59 35.65 21.93
N LEU A 85 8.60 34.78 21.86
CA LEU A 85 9.18 34.33 20.60
C LEU A 85 8.15 33.61 19.73
N VAL A 86 7.42 32.63 20.28
CA VAL A 86 6.36 31.92 19.55
C VAL A 86 5.26 32.87 19.12
N ARG A 87 4.89 33.83 19.98
CA ARG A 87 3.86 34.83 19.69
C ARG A 87 4.22 35.76 18.53
N THR A 88 5.49 36.11 18.40
CA THR A 88 6.00 37.03 17.38
C THR A 88 6.54 36.34 16.12
N SER A 89 6.70 35.02 16.15
CA SER A 89 7.25 34.24 15.03
C SER A 89 6.23 33.29 14.38
N GLY A 90 5.13 32.97 15.08
CA GLY A 90 4.11 32.05 14.58
C GLY A 90 3.15 32.70 13.58
N GLY A 91 3.27 32.38 12.29
CA GLY A 91 2.41 32.90 11.23
C GLY A 91 0.90 32.79 11.53
N PRO A 92 0.35 31.61 11.88
CA PRO A 92 -1.06 31.46 12.19
C PRO A 92 -1.55 32.29 13.39
N LEU A 93 -0.70 32.53 14.38
CA LEU A 93 -1.06 33.31 15.57
C LEU A 93 -0.97 34.82 15.32
N MET A 94 -0.02 35.27 14.49
CA MET A 94 0.12 36.68 14.11
C MET A 94 -0.99 37.14 13.17
N PHE A 95 -1.36 36.31 12.19
CA PHE A 95 -2.32 36.68 11.15
C PHE A 95 -3.74 36.14 11.41
N GLY A 96 -3.91 35.31 12.44
CA GLY A 96 -5.20 34.77 12.85
C GLY A 96 -6.06 35.81 13.58
N GLY A 97 -7.37 35.77 13.35
CA GLY A 97 -8.33 36.56 14.13
C GLY A 97 -8.37 36.12 15.60
N PRO A 98 -8.66 37.03 16.55
CA PRO A 98 -8.80 36.67 17.95
C PRO A 98 -10.00 35.73 18.17
N MET A 99 -9.97 34.99 19.28
CA MET A 99 -11.10 34.16 19.70
C MET A 99 -12.37 35.00 19.86
N GLN A 100 -13.49 34.47 19.37
CA GLN A 100 -14.77 35.18 19.39
C GLN A 100 -15.21 35.46 20.85
N PRO A 101 -15.71 36.69 21.17
CA PRO A 101 -16.07 37.05 22.55
C PRO A 101 -17.01 36.07 23.27
N PRO A 102 -18.04 35.47 22.64
CA PRO A 102 -18.88 34.47 23.30
C PRO A 102 -18.08 33.23 23.75
N MET A 103 -17.11 32.80 22.95
CA MET A 103 -16.26 31.66 23.27
C MET A 103 -15.31 31.96 24.43
N LEU A 104 -14.76 33.19 24.48
CA LEU A 104 -13.99 33.67 25.63
C LEU A 104 -14.83 33.71 26.91
N GLY A 105 -16.11 34.10 26.82
CA GLY A 105 -17.04 34.06 27.94
C GLY A 105 -17.27 32.65 28.47
N ALA A 106 -17.51 31.68 27.59
CA ALA A 106 -17.65 30.27 27.95
C ALA A 106 -16.37 29.70 28.57
N LEU A 107 -15.21 30.00 27.98
CA LEU A 107 -13.90 29.59 28.50
C LEU A 107 -13.64 30.17 29.90
N ARG A 108 -13.99 31.44 30.13
CA ARG A 108 -13.89 32.07 31.45
C ARG A 108 -14.80 31.38 32.48
N GLY A 109 -16.02 31.00 32.10
CA GLY A 109 -16.93 30.23 32.95
C GLY A 109 -16.32 28.89 33.36
N SER A 110 -15.82 28.14 32.37
CA SER A 110 -15.15 26.86 32.60
C SER A 110 -13.89 27.01 33.46
N ALA A 111 -13.07 28.04 33.23
CA ALA A 111 -11.90 28.33 34.06
C ALA A 111 -12.26 28.65 35.51
N LEU A 112 -13.38 29.33 35.77
CA LEU A 112 -13.85 29.58 37.14
C LEU A 112 -14.23 28.28 37.86
N VAL A 113 -14.82 27.30 37.15
CA VAL A 113 -15.07 25.96 37.70
C VAL A 113 -13.74 25.26 38.02
N HIS A 114 -12.75 25.30 37.11
CA HIS A 114 -11.42 24.70 37.34
C HIS A 114 -10.68 25.30 38.54
N LEU A 115 -10.96 26.57 38.87
CA LEU A 115 -10.36 27.29 40.00
C LEU A 115 -11.18 27.19 41.30
N SER A 116 -12.37 26.59 41.26
CA SER A 116 -13.23 26.39 42.44
C SER A 116 -13.06 24.97 43.01
N PRO A 117 -13.63 24.66 44.19
CA PRO A 117 -13.70 23.29 44.71
C PRO A 117 -14.51 22.33 43.82
N GLU A 118 -15.41 22.83 42.98
CA GLU A 118 -16.30 22.05 42.11
C GLU A 118 -15.52 21.15 41.14
N ILE A 119 -14.33 21.57 40.69
CA ILE A 119 -13.48 20.72 39.83
C ILE A 119 -13.13 19.39 40.51
N VAL A 120 -12.89 19.40 41.81
CA VAL A 120 -12.52 18.20 42.56
C VAL A 120 -13.72 17.25 42.63
N GLU A 121 -14.92 17.78 42.87
CA GLU A 121 -16.16 17.00 42.88
C GLU A 121 -16.44 16.35 41.50
N LEU A 122 -16.22 17.10 40.41
CA LEU A 122 -16.38 16.60 39.05
C LEU A 122 -15.33 15.54 38.68
N GLN A 123 -14.07 15.74 39.08
CA GLN A 123 -12.99 14.77 38.89
C GLN A 123 -13.24 13.49 39.69
N ASP A 124 -13.69 13.61 40.93
CA ASP A 124 -14.04 12.48 41.80
C ASP A 124 -15.22 11.70 41.24
N ALA A 125 -16.28 12.40 40.81
CA ALA A 125 -17.42 11.79 40.14
C ALA A 125 -16.96 11.02 38.90
N LEU A 126 -16.20 11.65 37.99
CA LEU A 126 -15.68 11.01 36.79
C LEU A 126 -14.83 9.77 37.11
N ARG A 127 -13.95 9.86 38.11
CA ARG A 127 -13.13 8.71 38.56
C ARG A 127 -13.99 7.52 38.95
N THR A 128 -15.07 7.73 39.72
CA THR A 128 -15.99 6.63 40.06
C THR A 128 -16.67 6.00 38.83
N ARG A 129 -16.88 6.75 37.74
CA ARG A 129 -17.44 6.21 36.49
C ARG A 129 -16.40 5.40 35.71
N VAL A 130 -15.17 5.89 35.67
CA VAL A 130 -14.03 5.16 35.08
C VAL A 130 -13.82 3.84 35.82
N ASP A 131 -13.82 3.86 37.16
CA ASP A 131 -13.70 2.66 37.98
C ASP A 131 -14.85 1.69 37.74
N ARG A 132 -16.09 2.20 37.60
CA ARG A 132 -17.26 1.35 37.28
C ARG A 132 -17.11 0.67 35.91
N ILE A 133 -16.61 1.39 34.89
CA ILE A 133 -16.38 0.80 33.57
C ILE A 133 -15.28 -0.25 33.60
N ASN A 134 -14.13 0.06 34.21
CA ASN A 134 -13.03 -0.91 34.34
C ASN A 134 -13.50 -2.20 35.01
N ASN A 135 -14.19 -2.10 36.16
CA ASN A 135 -14.71 -3.25 36.87
C ASN A 135 -15.80 -3.98 36.07
N GLY A 136 -16.71 -3.25 35.42
CA GLY A 136 -17.79 -3.85 34.63
C GLY A 136 -17.27 -4.59 33.39
N LEU A 137 -16.23 -4.08 32.74
CA LEU A 137 -15.61 -4.76 31.60
C LEU A 137 -14.87 -6.03 32.03
N GLU A 138 -14.19 -6.01 33.17
CA GLU A 138 -13.50 -7.18 33.74
C GLU A 138 -14.46 -8.38 33.89
N ASP A 139 -15.69 -8.13 34.34
CA ASP A 139 -16.73 -9.17 34.53
C ASP A 139 -17.26 -9.74 33.19
N THR A 140 -17.09 -9.04 32.07
CA THR A 140 -17.65 -9.44 30.76
C THR A 140 -16.68 -10.24 29.89
N GLY A 141 -15.38 -10.22 30.21
CA GLY A 141 -14.33 -10.77 29.36
C GLY A 141 -13.99 -9.91 28.13
N ILE A 142 -14.59 -8.72 27.96
CA ILE A 142 -14.11 -7.74 26.98
C ILE A 142 -12.88 -7.05 27.54
N VAL A 143 -11.77 -7.11 26.80
CA VAL A 143 -10.50 -6.50 27.20
C VAL A 143 -10.34 -5.13 26.53
N PRO A 144 -10.36 -4.02 27.27
CA PRO A 144 -9.95 -2.72 26.73
C PRO A 144 -8.43 -2.72 26.48
N ILE A 145 -7.97 -1.94 25.49
CA ILE A 145 -6.53 -1.88 25.16
C ILE A 145 -5.67 -1.35 26.31
N ALA A 146 -6.18 -0.33 27.01
CA ALA A 146 -5.52 0.25 28.15
C ALA A 146 -6.48 0.26 29.35
N VAL A 147 -6.01 -0.27 30.47
CA VAL A 147 -6.69 -0.18 31.77
C VAL A 147 -5.94 0.86 32.59
N ASN A 148 -6.51 2.05 32.71
CA ASN A 148 -5.93 3.15 33.47
C ASN A 148 -7.04 4.11 33.97
N GLN A 149 -6.65 5.30 34.43
CA GLN A 149 -7.57 6.31 34.98
C GLN A 149 -8.16 7.28 33.94
N SER A 150 -7.79 7.15 32.66
CA SER A 150 -8.31 7.97 31.57
C SER A 150 -9.81 7.72 31.37
N PRO A 151 -10.61 8.76 31.08
CA PRO A 151 -12.03 8.60 30.75
C PRO A 151 -12.27 8.11 29.30
N ILE A 152 -11.25 7.56 28.66
CA ILE A 152 -11.28 7.07 27.27
C ILE A 152 -11.02 5.57 27.30
N PHE A 153 -11.94 4.79 26.73
CA PHE A 153 -11.80 3.35 26.59
C PHE A 153 -11.86 2.96 25.13
N PHE A 154 -11.09 1.93 24.76
CA PHE A 154 -11.11 1.36 23.43
C PHE A 154 -11.31 -0.15 23.52
N LEU A 155 -12.46 -0.61 23.02
CA LEU A 155 -12.82 -2.02 22.97
C LEU A 155 -12.48 -2.58 21.60
N GLN A 156 -11.74 -3.67 21.58
CA GLN A 156 -11.19 -4.27 20.36
C GLN A 156 -12.31 -4.87 19.50
N CYS A 157 -12.30 -4.60 18.19
CA CYS A 157 -13.19 -5.24 17.21
C CYS A 157 -12.45 -5.79 15.98
N GLY A 158 -11.21 -5.34 15.74
CA GLY A 158 -10.35 -5.84 14.68
C GLY A 158 -10.71 -5.21 13.33
N LEU A 159 -11.49 -5.93 12.53
CA LEU A 159 -11.83 -5.52 11.18
C LEU A 159 -12.90 -4.41 11.18
N PRO A 160 -12.84 -3.43 10.24
CA PRO A 160 -13.81 -2.34 10.16
C PRO A 160 -15.27 -2.80 10.13
N ARG A 161 -15.57 -3.85 9.36
CA ARG A 161 -16.92 -4.44 9.27
C ARG A 161 -17.49 -4.86 10.63
N VAL A 162 -16.65 -5.35 11.54
CA VAL A 162 -17.07 -5.76 12.89
C VAL A 162 -17.42 -4.50 13.69
N ALA A 163 -16.52 -3.50 13.70
CA ALA A 163 -16.73 -2.26 14.43
C ALA A 163 -18.00 -1.51 13.97
N PHE A 164 -18.24 -1.45 12.66
CA PHE A 164 -19.42 -0.81 12.09
C PHE A 164 -20.72 -1.55 12.45
N GLU A 165 -20.74 -2.87 12.34
CA GLU A 165 -21.93 -3.66 12.70
C GLU A 165 -22.22 -3.58 14.21
N VAL A 166 -21.20 -3.62 15.07
CA VAL A 166 -21.37 -3.39 16.52
C VAL A 166 -21.94 -1.99 16.78
N THR A 167 -21.40 -0.97 16.13
CA THR A 167 -21.88 0.43 16.29
C THR A 167 -23.34 0.57 15.88
N LYS A 168 -23.72 -0.07 14.77
CA LYS A 168 -25.11 -0.09 14.30
C LYS A 168 -26.04 -0.76 15.33
N ARG A 169 -25.68 -1.93 15.87
CA ARG A 169 -26.49 -2.62 16.88
C ARG A 169 -26.60 -1.85 18.19
N MET A 170 -25.52 -1.19 18.61
CA MET A 170 -25.55 -0.28 19.76
C MET A 170 -26.52 0.89 19.53
N LEU A 171 -26.51 1.47 18.32
CA LEU A 171 -27.43 2.53 17.94
C LEU A 171 -28.89 2.06 17.92
N ASP A 172 -29.16 0.84 17.44
CA ASP A 172 -30.49 0.21 17.47
C ASP A 172 -30.98 -0.03 18.91
N ASP A 173 -30.05 -0.30 19.84
CA ASP A 173 -30.32 -0.32 21.29
C ASP A 173 -30.45 1.09 21.90
N GLY A 174 -30.36 2.16 21.11
CA GLY A 174 -30.46 3.55 21.58
C GLY A 174 -29.21 4.04 22.32
N LEU A 175 -28.03 3.48 22.02
CA LEU A 175 -26.73 3.84 22.59
C LEU A 175 -25.79 4.30 21.47
N LEU A 176 -25.43 5.59 21.47
CA LEU A 176 -24.47 6.11 20.50
C LEU A 176 -23.04 5.84 20.99
N VAL A 177 -22.32 4.99 20.25
CA VAL A 177 -20.87 4.75 20.43
C VAL A 177 -20.14 5.14 19.15
N ASN A 178 -18.84 5.42 19.26
CA ASN A 178 -18.02 5.74 18.10
C ASN A 178 -17.19 4.52 17.68
N SER A 179 -17.28 4.12 16.41
CA SER A 179 -16.29 3.24 15.80
C SER A 179 -15.04 4.03 15.44
N SER A 180 -13.87 3.48 15.75
CA SER A 180 -12.58 3.98 15.29
C SER A 180 -11.94 2.91 14.42
N VAL A 181 -11.67 3.25 13.17
CA VAL A 181 -11.07 2.38 12.15
C VAL A 181 -9.99 3.17 11.39
N PHE A 182 -9.27 2.53 10.46
CA PHE A 182 -8.30 3.22 9.60
C PHE A 182 -8.93 4.45 8.91
N PRO A 183 -8.23 5.59 8.84
CA PRO A 183 -6.83 5.85 9.23
C PRO A 183 -6.62 6.31 10.69
N SER A 184 -7.66 6.29 11.54
CA SER A 184 -7.52 6.76 12.94
C SER A 184 -6.82 5.75 13.84
N VAL A 185 -6.87 4.47 13.47
CA VAL A 185 -6.13 3.37 14.09
C VAL A 185 -5.57 2.48 12.98
N PRO A 186 -4.49 1.70 13.22
CA PRO A 186 -3.95 0.80 12.22
C PRO A 186 -5.01 -0.15 11.66
N MET A 187 -4.79 -0.59 10.42
CA MET A 187 -5.67 -1.55 9.79
C MET A 187 -5.77 -2.85 10.61
N LYS A 188 -6.97 -3.46 10.65
CA LYS A 188 -7.32 -4.59 11.54
C LYS A 188 -7.21 -4.29 13.04
N ARG A 189 -7.03 -3.03 13.45
CA ARG A 189 -7.09 -2.62 14.87
C ARG A 189 -8.26 -1.69 15.15
N GLY A 190 -9.33 -1.85 14.39
CA GLY A 190 -10.59 -1.17 14.59
C GLY A 190 -11.25 -1.54 15.92
N GLY A 191 -12.08 -0.64 16.43
CA GLY A 191 -12.74 -0.86 17.72
C GLY A 191 -13.81 0.15 18.04
N ILE A 192 -14.43 -0.03 19.21
CA ILE A 192 -15.40 0.89 19.77
C ILE A 192 -14.72 1.77 20.80
N ARG A 193 -14.76 3.08 20.56
CA ARG A 193 -14.20 4.10 21.43
C ARG A 193 -15.28 4.71 22.30
N LEU A 194 -15.14 4.55 23.62
CA LEU A 194 -16.03 5.15 24.62
C LEU A 194 -15.37 6.37 25.25
N SER A 195 -16.14 7.45 25.40
CA SER A 195 -15.74 8.65 26.15
C SER A 195 -16.72 8.85 27.30
N VAL A 196 -16.31 8.54 28.52
CA VAL A 196 -17.19 8.71 29.70
C VAL A 196 -17.08 10.13 30.26
N THR A 197 -18.17 10.61 30.83
CA THR A 197 -18.25 11.92 31.49
C THR A 197 -18.86 11.77 32.89
N ALA A 198 -18.65 12.75 33.76
CA ALA A 198 -19.22 12.75 35.12
C ALA A 198 -20.77 12.71 35.12
N ALA A 199 -21.41 13.15 34.03
CA ALA A 199 -22.86 13.17 33.89
C ALA A 199 -23.47 11.78 33.65
N HIS A 200 -22.70 10.79 33.18
CA HIS A 200 -23.20 9.44 32.99
C HIS A 200 -23.55 8.80 34.35
N THR A 201 -24.73 8.21 34.41
CA THR A 201 -25.20 7.41 35.55
C THR A 201 -24.62 6.00 35.49
N PHE A 202 -24.53 5.33 36.64
CA PHE A 202 -24.09 3.94 36.66
C PHE A 202 -25.01 3.01 35.86
N ALA A 203 -26.32 3.27 35.86
CA ALA A 203 -27.27 2.47 35.07
C ALA A 203 -27.03 2.61 33.55
N GLU A 204 -26.67 3.81 33.06
CA GLU A 204 -26.33 4.01 31.65
C GLU A 204 -25.01 3.31 31.28
N ILE A 205 -24.02 3.38 32.18
CA ILE A 205 -22.73 2.69 32.02
C ILE A 205 -22.94 1.18 31.96
N ASP A 206 -23.65 0.62 32.93
CA ASP A 206 -23.91 -0.81 33.02
C ASP A 206 -24.68 -1.31 31.79
N ARG A 207 -25.71 -0.55 31.37
CA ARG A 207 -26.46 -0.84 30.14
C ARG A 207 -25.54 -0.85 28.92
N ALA A 208 -24.61 0.10 28.80
CA ALA A 208 -23.69 0.15 27.67
C ALA A 208 -22.74 -1.05 27.66
N ILE A 209 -22.17 -1.41 28.82
CA ILE A 209 -21.28 -2.56 28.99
C ILE A 209 -22.01 -3.85 28.63
N ASP A 210 -23.21 -4.06 29.17
CA ASP A 210 -24.04 -5.25 28.88
C ASP A 210 -24.32 -5.41 27.38
N ARG A 211 -24.64 -4.31 26.68
CA ARG A 211 -24.89 -4.35 25.23
C ARG A 211 -23.62 -4.58 24.41
N LEU A 212 -22.50 -4.02 24.83
CA LEU A 212 -21.21 -4.28 24.18
C LEU A 212 -20.78 -5.74 24.36
N ALA A 213 -20.95 -6.28 25.58
CA ALA A 213 -20.69 -7.69 25.93
C ALA A 213 -21.58 -8.66 25.14
N LEU A 214 -22.79 -8.25 24.79
CA LEU A 214 -23.67 -9.01 23.91
C LEU A 214 -23.23 -8.91 22.44
N HIS A 215 -23.04 -7.70 21.91
CA HIS A 215 -22.90 -7.49 20.47
C HIS A 215 -21.53 -7.84 19.93
N ILE A 216 -20.43 -7.51 20.62
CA ILE A 216 -19.07 -7.76 20.12
C ILE A 216 -18.85 -9.25 19.83
N PRO A 217 -19.08 -10.20 20.76
CA PRO A 217 -18.89 -11.62 20.49
C PRO A 217 -19.87 -12.19 19.46
N ASN A 218 -21.11 -11.67 19.40
CA ASN A 218 -22.09 -12.12 18.42
C ASN A 218 -21.67 -11.74 17.00
N VAL A 219 -21.29 -10.48 16.79
CA VAL A 219 -20.86 -9.99 15.47
C VAL A 219 -19.58 -10.70 15.02
N LEU A 220 -18.61 -10.92 15.92
CA LEU A 220 -17.40 -11.68 15.60
C LEU A 220 -17.72 -13.10 15.11
N ARG A 221 -18.61 -13.82 15.80
CA ARG A 221 -19.05 -15.17 15.41
C ARG A 221 -19.83 -15.18 14.09
N GLU A 222 -20.75 -14.23 13.91
CA GLU A 222 -21.56 -14.12 12.69
C GLU A 222 -20.71 -13.81 11.45
N LEU A 223 -19.65 -13.00 11.62
CA LEU A 223 -18.72 -12.64 10.54
C LEU A 223 -17.54 -13.60 10.38
N GLY A 224 -17.54 -14.72 11.12
CA GLY A 224 -16.56 -15.80 10.99
C GLY A 224 -15.14 -15.42 11.41
N VAL A 225 -14.98 -14.49 12.37
CA VAL A 225 -13.69 -14.18 12.98
C VAL A 225 -13.36 -15.29 13.99
N ALA A 226 -12.16 -15.86 13.92
CA ALA A 226 -11.79 -17.00 14.77
C ALA A 226 -11.57 -16.57 16.24
N ASP A 227 -11.87 -17.47 17.17
CA ASP A 227 -11.59 -17.26 18.59
C ASP A 227 -10.07 -17.04 18.80
N GLY A 228 -9.69 -15.96 19.47
CA GLY A 228 -8.29 -15.60 19.73
C GLY A 228 -7.61 -14.73 18.66
N GLN A 229 -8.15 -14.66 17.43
CA GLN A 229 -7.60 -13.82 16.34
C GLN A 229 -7.50 -12.35 16.75
N LEU A 230 -8.53 -11.83 17.43
CA LEU A 230 -8.55 -10.46 17.94
C LEU A 230 -7.41 -10.20 18.93
N ALA A 231 -7.18 -11.14 19.85
CA ALA A 231 -6.11 -11.01 20.84
C ALA A 231 -4.73 -11.01 20.16
N GLU A 232 -4.52 -11.82 19.12
CA GLU A 232 -3.27 -11.84 18.33
C GLU A 232 -3.05 -10.55 17.53
N GLU A 233 -4.07 -10.06 16.82
CA GLU A 233 -4.01 -8.82 16.00
C GLU A 233 -3.62 -7.60 16.85
N PHE A 234 -4.11 -7.54 18.09
CA PHE A 234 -3.79 -6.48 19.05
C PHE A 234 -2.52 -6.77 19.88
N ALA A 235 -2.17 -8.03 20.18
CA ALA A 235 -0.93 -8.39 20.85
C ALA A 235 0.30 -8.08 19.97
N ASN A 236 0.18 -8.21 18.65
CA ASN A 236 1.22 -7.91 17.66
C ASN A 236 1.44 -6.38 17.44
N ALA A 237 0.88 -5.51 18.29
CA ALA A 237 1.11 -4.07 18.27
C ALA A 237 2.51 -3.64 18.74
N ILE A 238 3.29 -4.56 19.32
CA ILE A 238 4.71 -4.39 19.65
C ILE A 238 5.46 -5.63 19.11
N PRO A 239 6.66 -5.49 18.48
CA PRO A 239 7.26 -6.60 17.72
C PRO A 239 7.72 -7.73 18.65
N ARG A 240 7.15 -8.94 18.49
CA ARG A 240 7.79 -10.23 18.82
C ARG A 240 7.34 -11.34 17.86
N GLU A 241 8.25 -12.30 17.68
CA GLU A 241 8.22 -13.36 16.68
C GLU A 241 7.20 -14.47 16.94
N SER A 242 6.53 -14.85 15.84
CA SER A 242 6.00 -16.16 15.40
C SER A 242 5.02 -16.95 16.28
N VAL A 243 3.88 -17.33 15.67
CA VAL A 243 3.12 -18.56 15.95
C VAL A 243 2.63 -19.19 14.62
N THR A 244 2.36 -20.49 14.68
CA THR A 244 2.41 -21.54 13.65
C THR A 244 1.15 -21.78 12.80
N ASP A 245 1.39 -22.28 11.57
CA ASP A 245 0.44 -22.72 10.53
C ASP A 245 -0.64 -23.72 10.99
N ALA A 246 -1.90 -23.38 10.75
CA ALA A 246 -3.01 -24.34 10.64
C ALA A 246 -3.82 -24.06 9.36
N PRO A 247 -4.23 -25.09 8.60
CA PRO A 247 -4.93 -24.89 7.33
C PRO A 247 -6.34 -24.30 7.55
N LEU A 248 -6.57 -23.11 6.99
CA LEU A 248 -7.86 -22.42 6.97
C LEU A 248 -8.88 -23.21 6.12
N LYS A 249 -9.95 -23.70 6.77
CA LYS A 249 -11.09 -24.36 6.10
C LYS A 249 -12.25 -23.36 5.97
N GLY A 250 -12.50 -22.87 4.76
CA GLY A 250 -13.74 -22.17 4.43
C GLY A 250 -14.91 -23.14 4.20
N ASN A 251 -16.14 -22.65 4.32
CA ASN A 251 -17.39 -23.39 4.05
C ASN A 251 -17.40 -23.99 2.62
N GLY A 252 -16.91 -25.23 2.46
CA GLY A 252 -16.94 -25.98 1.19
C GLY A 252 -15.87 -25.61 0.15
N LEU A 253 -14.98 -24.66 0.46
CA LEU A 253 -13.84 -24.26 -0.38
C LEU A 253 -12.55 -24.94 0.09
N ARG A 254 -11.67 -25.30 -0.86
CA ARG A 254 -10.34 -25.86 -0.58
C ARG A 254 -9.27 -25.04 -1.27
N MET A 255 -8.30 -24.55 -0.51
CA MET A 255 -7.13 -23.85 -1.04
C MET A 255 -5.95 -24.82 -1.17
N GLN A 256 -5.37 -24.87 -2.37
CA GLN A 256 -4.05 -25.44 -2.63
C GLN A 256 -3.02 -24.31 -2.51
N SER A 257 -1.96 -24.56 -1.74
CA SER A 257 -0.84 -23.65 -1.55
C SER A 257 0.46 -24.37 -1.94
N ALA A 258 1.32 -23.69 -2.72
CA ALA A 258 2.59 -24.23 -3.20
C ALA A 258 3.68 -23.16 -3.15
N THR A 259 4.92 -23.57 -2.88
CA THR A 259 6.10 -22.68 -2.88
C THR A 259 6.86 -22.69 -4.21
N THR A 260 6.45 -23.54 -5.14
CA THR A 260 7.02 -23.64 -6.49
C THR A 260 5.92 -23.99 -7.47
N ILE A 261 5.98 -23.40 -8.67
CA ILE A 261 5.06 -23.65 -9.77
C ILE A 261 5.05 -25.11 -10.19
N HIS A 262 6.14 -25.85 -9.94
CA HIS A 262 6.24 -27.29 -10.21
C HIS A 262 5.29 -28.15 -9.38
N GLN A 263 4.72 -27.62 -8.29
CA GLN A 263 3.69 -28.29 -7.49
C GLN A 263 2.26 -27.99 -7.99
N ILE A 264 2.13 -27.13 -9.00
CA ILE A 264 0.87 -26.75 -9.62
C ILE A 264 0.77 -27.41 -10.99
N ASP A 265 -0.41 -27.96 -11.30
CA ASP A 265 -0.70 -28.48 -12.62
C ASP A 265 -0.65 -27.37 -13.68
N ARG A 266 0.15 -27.60 -14.73
CA ARG A 266 0.41 -26.62 -15.80
C ARG A 266 -0.86 -26.19 -16.51
N ALA A 267 -1.67 -27.15 -16.96
CA ALA A 267 -2.87 -26.86 -17.73
C ALA A 267 -3.87 -26.04 -16.89
N THR A 268 -4.03 -26.38 -15.62
CA THR A 268 -4.86 -25.63 -14.68
C THR A 268 -4.36 -24.20 -14.52
N TRP A 269 -3.05 -24.01 -14.28
CA TRP A 269 -2.47 -22.68 -14.05
C TRP A 269 -2.58 -21.79 -15.29
N ASP A 270 -2.19 -22.30 -16.45
CA ASP A 270 -2.20 -21.53 -17.69
C ASP A 270 -3.62 -21.14 -18.11
N THR A 271 -4.63 -21.95 -17.74
CA THR A 271 -6.05 -21.62 -17.98
C THR A 271 -6.52 -20.41 -17.17
N VAL A 272 -6.03 -20.20 -15.95
CA VAL A 272 -6.55 -19.16 -15.05
C VAL A 272 -5.66 -17.92 -14.99
N LEU A 273 -4.34 -18.08 -15.12
CA LEU A 273 -3.36 -17.00 -15.00
C LEU A 273 -2.30 -17.03 -16.11
N GLY A 274 -2.35 -17.97 -17.05
CA GLY A 274 -1.36 -18.02 -18.13
C GLY A 274 -1.40 -16.78 -19.01
N GLU A 275 -2.59 -16.31 -19.36
CA GLU A 275 -2.79 -15.07 -20.13
C GLU A 275 -2.66 -13.79 -19.29
N ALA A 276 -2.56 -13.91 -17.96
CA ALA A 276 -2.08 -12.79 -17.13
C ALA A 276 -0.61 -12.57 -17.49
N ALA A 277 -0.22 -11.33 -17.81
CA ALA A 277 1.06 -11.17 -18.48
C ALA A 277 2.22 -11.58 -17.56
N HIS A 278 3.16 -12.30 -18.15
CA HIS A 278 4.34 -12.86 -17.47
C HIS A 278 4.04 -13.96 -16.44
N CYS A 279 2.80 -14.46 -16.35
CA CYS A 279 2.40 -15.47 -15.36
C CYS A 279 2.07 -16.85 -15.94
N SER A 280 2.47 -17.17 -17.18
CA SER A 280 2.43 -18.57 -17.63
C SER A 280 3.30 -19.47 -16.77
N TRP A 281 2.98 -20.76 -16.72
CA TRP A 281 3.71 -21.75 -15.91
C TRP A 281 5.21 -21.71 -16.22
N ASP A 282 5.56 -21.65 -17.52
CA ASP A 282 6.94 -21.59 -17.99
C ASP A 282 7.63 -20.25 -17.65
N ALA A 283 6.88 -19.15 -17.58
CA ALA A 283 7.42 -17.85 -17.16
C ALA A 283 7.72 -17.86 -15.65
N MET A 284 6.81 -18.39 -14.84
CA MET A 284 7.00 -18.53 -13.40
C MET A 284 8.16 -19.48 -13.06
N ALA A 285 8.32 -20.58 -13.79
CA ALA A 285 9.46 -21.49 -13.64
C ALA A 285 10.80 -20.84 -14.03
N ALA A 286 10.79 -19.86 -14.96
CA ALA A 286 11.97 -19.05 -15.25
C ALA A 286 12.26 -18.06 -14.12
N ALA A 287 11.24 -17.34 -13.64
CA ALA A 287 11.37 -16.39 -12.55
C ALA A 287 11.91 -17.04 -11.26
N GLU A 288 11.41 -18.23 -10.89
CA GLU A 288 11.93 -19.02 -9.76
C GLU A 288 13.42 -19.33 -9.89
N ARG A 289 13.91 -19.65 -11.09
CA ARG A 289 15.33 -19.95 -11.29
C ARG A 289 16.21 -18.71 -11.25
N ILE A 290 15.71 -17.59 -11.78
CA ILE A 290 16.46 -16.33 -11.84
C ILE A 290 16.56 -15.69 -10.45
N TYR A 291 15.47 -15.73 -9.67
CA TYR A 291 15.35 -15.02 -8.38
C TYR A 291 15.33 -15.93 -7.15
N GLY A 292 15.39 -17.26 -7.32
CA GLY A 292 15.39 -18.22 -6.20
C GLY A 292 16.76 -18.47 -5.58
N ALA A 293 17.83 -17.85 -6.08
CA ALA A 293 19.19 -18.08 -5.60
C ALA A 293 19.42 -17.43 -4.21
N LYS A 294 19.82 -18.24 -3.22
CA LYS A 294 20.03 -17.77 -1.84
C LYS A 294 21.18 -16.78 -1.70
N ASP A 295 22.20 -16.90 -2.54
CA ASP A 295 23.41 -16.08 -2.49
C ASP A 295 23.31 -14.78 -3.32
N ALA A 296 22.15 -14.52 -3.93
CA ALA A 296 21.91 -13.28 -4.69
C ALA A 296 21.83 -12.05 -3.76
N PRO A 297 21.92 -10.81 -4.26
CA PRO A 297 21.60 -9.62 -3.49
C PRO A 297 20.16 -9.63 -2.93
N PRO A 298 19.88 -8.97 -1.80
CA PRO A 298 18.54 -8.88 -1.19
C PRO A 298 17.39 -8.61 -2.18
N GLU A 299 17.56 -7.66 -3.10
CA GLU A 299 16.58 -7.28 -4.13
C GLU A 299 16.26 -8.40 -5.13
N HIS A 300 17.10 -9.42 -5.22
CA HIS A 300 16.96 -10.55 -6.15
C HIS A 300 16.55 -11.86 -5.47
N ARG A 301 16.31 -11.88 -4.15
CA ARG A 301 15.93 -13.09 -3.39
C ARG A 301 14.42 -13.24 -3.27
N TRP A 302 13.76 -13.50 -4.39
CA TRP A 302 12.29 -13.57 -4.39
C TRP A 302 11.80 -14.90 -3.85
N LYS A 303 10.68 -14.87 -3.13
CA LYS A 303 9.96 -16.07 -2.70
C LYS A 303 8.58 -16.06 -3.32
N PHE A 304 8.18 -17.18 -3.89
CA PHE A 304 6.89 -17.32 -4.55
C PHE A 304 5.94 -18.18 -3.72
N ARG A 305 4.67 -17.82 -3.74
CA ARG A 305 3.56 -18.56 -3.15
C ARG A 305 2.41 -18.62 -4.13
N TYR A 306 2.15 -19.82 -4.65
CA TYR A 306 1.09 -20.08 -5.62
C TYR A 306 -0.15 -20.57 -4.88
N LEU A 307 -1.29 -19.96 -5.17
CA LEU A 307 -2.56 -20.25 -4.53
C LEU A 307 -3.62 -20.59 -5.57
N ILE A 308 -4.34 -21.70 -5.37
CA ILE A 308 -5.53 -22.05 -6.14
C ILE A 308 -6.64 -22.46 -5.18
N VAL A 309 -7.74 -21.73 -5.18
CA VAL A 309 -8.95 -22.05 -4.42
C VAL A 309 -9.95 -22.75 -5.33
N ARG A 310 -10.44 -23.91 -4.89
CA ARG A 310 -11.45 -24.70 -5.59
C ARG A 310 -12.70 -24.87 -4.76
N ASP A 311 -13.84 -24.99 -5.43
CA ASP A 311 -15.09 -25.39 -4.80
C ASP A 311 -15.21 -26.92 -4.62
N HIS A 312 -16.33 -27.36 -4.05
CA HIS A 312 -16.65 -28.77 -3.83
C HIS A 312 -16.80 -29.59 -5.13
N THR A 313 -16.94 -28.93 -6.28
CA THR A 313 -16.99 -29.56 -7.62
C THR A 313 -15.62 -29.62 -8.30
N HIS A 314 -14.56 -29.19 -7.60
CA HIS A 314 -13.19 -29.05 -8.11
C HIS A 314 -12.99 -27.94 -9.16
N ARG A 315 -13.97 -27.05 -9.35
CA ARG A 315 -13.82 -25.86 -10.21
C ARG A 315 -12.94 -24.83 -9.51
N VAL A 316 -12.03 -24.19 -10.23
CA VAL A 316 -11.20 -23.08 -9.71
C VAL A 316 -12.07 -21.84 -9.55
N VAL A 317 -12.13 -21.29 -8.34
CA VAL A 317 -12.90 -20.08 -8.00
C VAL A 317 -11.97 -18.87 -7.88
N ALA A 318 -10.75 -19.07 -7.39
CA ALA A 318 -9.76 -18.02 -7.30
C ALA A 318 -8.35 -18.60 -7.49
N ALA A 319 -7.45 -17.81 -8.08
CA ALA A 319 -6.03 -18.16 -8.15
C ALA A 319 -5.16 -16.90 -8.18
N THR A 320 -3.97 -16.98 -7.58
CA THR A 320 -2.96 -15.93 -7.64
C THR A 320 -1.57 -16.50 -7.36
N VAL A 321 -0.55 -15.70 -7.64
CA VAL A 321 0.80 -15.88 -7.11
C VAL A 321 1.17 -14.65 -6.30
N PHE A 322 1.59 -14.86 -5.06
CA PHE A 322 2.28 -13.84 -4.28
C PHE A 322 3.78 -13.99 -4.45
N THR A 323 4.47 -12.88 -4.69
CA THR A 323 5.92 -12.79 -4.59
C THR A 323 6.28 -11.92 -3.39
N THR A 324 7.09 -12.46 -2.50
CA THR A 324 7.76 -11.70 -1.45
C THR A 324 9.09 -11.19 -1.99
N LEU A 325 9.25 -9.87 -2.04
CA LEU A 325 10.47 -9.23 -2.53
C LEU A 325 10.72 -7.87 -1.85
N LEU A 326 11.95 -7.39 -1.99
CA LEU A 326 12.32 -6.04 -1.59
C LEU A 326 11.99 -5.05 -2.73
N THR A 327 11.30 -3.96 -2.40
CA THR A 327 10.95 -2.89 -3.34
C THR A 327 11.41 -1.54 -2.85
N LYS A 328 11.69 -0.63 -3.77
CA LYS A 328 11.87 0.80 -3.48
C LYS A 328 10.51 1.41 -3.14
N ASP A 329 10.40 2.16 -2.04
CA ASP A 329 9.13 2.75 -1.61
C ASP A 329 8.61 3.81 -2.60
N ASP A 330 9.53 4.41 -3.35
CA ASP A 330 9.28 5.40 -4.42
C ASP A 330 9.14 4.78 -5.81
N MET A 331 8.93 3.46 -5.91
CA MET A 331 8.81 2.73 -7.20
C MET A 331 7.83 3.40 -8.16
N LEU A 332 6.73 3.94 -7.65
CA LEU A 332 5.71 4.61 -8.46
C LEU A 332 5.65 6.12 -8.20
N ALA A 333 6.60 6.71 -7.47
CA ALA A 333 6.57 8.12 -7.15
C ALA A 333 6.84 9.01 -8.39
N ALA A 334 6.63 10.32 -8.22
CA ALA A 334 7.01 11.28 -9.26
C ALA A 334 8.53 11.28 -9.49
N GLU A 335 8.93 11.46 -10.74
CA GLU A 335 10.32 11.30 -11.19
C GLU A 335 11.32 12.19 -10.42
N ASP A 336 10.92 13.41 -10.07
CA ASP A 336 11.71 14.37 -9.31
C ASP A 336 11.95 13.91 -7.86
N VAL A 337 10.93 13.30 -7.24
CA VAL A 337 11.03 12.69 -5.91
C VAL A 337 12.00 11.51 -5.94
N SER A 338 11.81 10.60 -6.90
CA SER A 338 12.65 9.42 -7.05
C SER A 338 14.12 9.80 -7.32
N ARG A 339 14.38 10.82 -8.14
CA ARG A 339 15.73 11.36 -8.37
C ARG A 339 16.42 11.84 -7.09
N GLU A 340 15.69 12.48 -6.18
CA GLU A 340 16.26 12.94 -4.91
C GLU A 340 16.52 11.79 -3.94
N ILE A 341 15.65 10.78 -3.91
CA ILE A 341 15.83 9.58 -3.09
C ILE A 341 17.05 8.78 -3.59
N GLU A 342 17.24 8.65 -4.89
CA GLU A 342 18.40 7.95 -5.48
C GLU A 342 19.74 8.58 -5.10
N ARG A 343 19.82 9.91 -4.95
CA ARG A 343 21.03 10.57 -4.41
C ARG A 343 21.37 10.11 -2.99
N ARG A 344 20.34 9.84 -2.16
CA ARG A 344 20.56 9.29 -0.81
C ARG A 344 20.96 7.82 -0.87
N ARG A 345 20.48 7.08 -1.87
CA ARG A 345 20.86 5.68 -2.10
C ARG A 345 22.31 5.49 -2.54
N GLU A 346 22.99 6.54 -3.00
CA GLU A 346 24.44 6.51 -3.19
C GLU A 346 25.20 6.23 -1.88
N ALA A 347 24.68 6.70 -0.74
CA ALA A 347 25.27 6.47 0.58
C ALA A 347 24.69 5.23 1.30
N ASP A 348 23.39 4.96 1.09
CA ASP A 348 22.69 3.79 1.63
C ASP A 348 21.78 3.17 0.56
N ARG A 349 22.28 2.13 -0.12
CA ARG A 349 21.59 1.47 -1.24
C ARG A 349 20.13 1.10 -0.96
N TYR A 350 19.81 0.79 0.30
CA TYR A 350 18.49 0.33 0.71
C TYR A 350 17.65 1.40 1.42
N TYR A 351 18.08 2.66 1.39
CA TYR A 351 17.31 3.78 1.89
C TYR A 351 15.90 3.80 1.28
N LEU A 352 14.87 3.90 2.14
CA LEU A 352 13.45 3.83 1.76
C LEU A 352 13.13 2.62 0.86
N SER A 353 13.40 1.43 1.40
CA SER A 353 13.07 0.17 0.76
C SER A 353 12.33 -0.72 1.74
N SER A 354 11.25 -1.35 1.27
CA SER A 354 10.36 -2.17 2.07
C SER A 354 10.28 -3.58 1.52
N THR A 355 10.13 -4.56 2.42
CA THR A 355 9.79 -5.93 2.00
C THR A 355 8.28 -5.99 1.81
N VAL A 356 7.83 -6.47 0.65
CA VAL A 356 6.41 -6.51 0.31
C VAL A 356 5.99 -7.90 -0.13
N VAL A 357 4.73 -8.25 0.14
CA VAL A 357 4.05 -9.42 -0.44
C VAL A 357 3.10 -8.91 -1.51
N MET A 358 3.43 -9.11 -2.79
CA MET A 358 2.63 -8.59 -3.89
C MET A 358 2.11 -9.68 -4.82
N THR A 359 0.94 -9.49 -5.42
CA THR A 359 0.47 -10.36 -6.51
C THR A 359 1.33 -10.15 -7.75
N GLY A 360 1.75 -11.22 -8.41
CA GLY A 360 2.72 -11.13 -9.51
C GLY A 360 4.10 -10.74 -8.98
N SER A 361 4.85 -9.94 -9.72
CA SER A 361 6.19 -9.45 -9.36
C SER A 361 6.50 -8.14 -10.08
N THR A 362 7.67 -7.53 -9.84
CA THR A 362 8.13 -6.37 -10.63
C THR A 362 8.52 -6.73 -12.06
N LEU A 363 8.61 -8.03 -12.40
CA LEU A 363 8.77 -8.54 -13.76
C LEU A 363 7.44 -8.92 -14.43
N SER A 364 6.30 -8.65 -13.79
CA SER A 364 4.99 -9.00 -14.33
C SER A 364 4.06 -7.79 -14.43
N GLU A 365 3.09 -7.90 -15.34
CA GLU A 365 2.13 -6.82 -15.61
C GLU A 365 0.76 -7.39 -15.98
N GLY A 366 -0.32 -6.82 -15.46
CA GLY A 366 -1.70 -7.21 -15.77
C GLY A 366 -2.35 -8.01 -14.64
N ASN A 367 -3.58 -8.46 -14.83
CA ASN A 367 -4.37 -8.98 -13.72
C ASN A 367 -3.81 -10.31 -13.18
N HIS A 368 -3.09 -10.24 -12.06
CA HIS A 368 -2.47 -11.38 -11.35
C HIS A 368 -3.44 -12.10 -10.39
N LEU A 369 -4.72 -11.73 -10.39
CA LEU A 369 -5.75 -12.30 -9.53
C LEU A 369 -6.90 -12.81 -10.39
N TYR A 370 -6.94 -14.13 -10.54
CA TYR A 370 -8.10 -14.79 -11.14
C TYR A 370 -9.20 -14.90 -10.10
N LEU A 371 -10.40 -14.44 -10.46
CA LEU A 371 -11.62 -14.60 -9.66
C LEU A 371 -12.80 -14.96 -10.55
N ASP A 372 -13.41 -16.09 -10.24
CA ASP A 372 -14.66 -16.52 -10.86
C ASP A 372 -15.84 -15.79 -10.21
N ARG A 373 -16.26 -14.69 -10.84
CA ARG A 373 -17.33 -13.81 -10.34
C ARG A 373 -18.71 -14.46 -10.24
N ILE A 374 -18.90 -15.67 -10.78
CA ILE A 374 -20.15 -16.44 -10.67
C ILE A 374 -20.19 -17.27 -9.37
N GLY A 375 -19.02 -17.73 -8.90
CA GLY A 375 -18.89 -18.57 -7.70
C GLY A 375 -18.79 -17.77 -6.39
N PRO A 376 -18.51 -18.43 -5.26
CA PRO A 376 -18.28 -17.79 -3.96
C PRO A 376 -16.91 -17.08 -3.91
N TRP A 377 -16.74 -16.08 -4.80
CA TRP A 377 -15.46 -15.40 -5.02
C TRP A 377 -15.00 -14.61 -3.81
N ARG A 378 -15.93 -14.08 -2.99
CA ARG A 378 -15.62 -13.32 -1.77
C ARG A 378 -14.96 -14.22 -0.73
N GLU A 379 -15.54 -15.40 -0.49
CA GLU A 379 -15.01 -16.40 0.42
C GLU A 379 -13.67 -16.94 -0.08
N ALA A 380 -13.54 -17.16 -1.40
CA ALA A 380 -12.29 -17.57 -2.01
C ALA A 380 -11.20 -16.48 -1.89
N LEU A 381 -11.57 -15.22 -2.09
CA LEU A 381 -10.64 -14.10 -1.93
C LEU A 381 -10.24 -13.91 -0.46
N ARG A 382 -11.14 -14.10 0.52
CA ARG A 382 -10.75 -14.10 1.94
C ARG A 382 -9.70 -15.16 2.27
N LEU A 383 -9.79 -16.36 1.68
CA LEU A 383 -8.76 -17.39 1.83
C LEU A 383 -7.41 -16.94 1.24
N ILE A 384 -7.43 -16.28 0.06
CA ILE A 384 -6.22 -15.71 -0.55
C ILE A 384 -5.63 -14.61 0.34
N LEU A 385 -6.46 -13.69 0.86
CA LEU A 385 -6.01 -12.59 1.72
C LEU A 385 -5.43 -13.10 3.04
N ALA A 386 -6.02 -14.14 3.62
CA ALA A 386 -5.48 -14.79 4.82
C ALA A 386 -4.13 -15.48 4.55
N ALA A 387 -3.97 -16.14 3.40
CA ALA A 387 -2.65 -16.66 3.00
C ALA A 387 -1.62 -15.54 2.77
N ALA A 388 -2.03 -14.38 2.26
CA ALA A 388 -1.16 -13.21 2.16
C ALA A 388 -0.76 -12.66 3.54
N ASP A 389 -1.66 -12.71 4.53
CA ASP A 389 -1.34 -12.35 5.92
C ASP A 389 -0.29 -13.28 6.51
N GLU A 390 -0.46 -14.59 6.40
CA GLU A 390 0.53 -15.59 6.85
C GLU A 390 1.91 -15.34 6.20
N GLU A 391 1.92 -15.06 4.89
CA GLU A 391 3.16 -14.74 4.17
C GLU A 391 3.80 -13.42 4.60
N SER A 392 2.98 -12.40 4.83
CA SER A 392 3.42 -11.09 5.30
C SER A 392 4.06 -11.18 6.67
N GLU A 393 3.41 -11.88 7.61
CA GLU A 393 3.93 -12.11 8.96
C GLU A 393 5.24 -12.91 8.93
N ARG A 394 5.26 -14.00 8.14
CA ARG A 394 6.45 -14.85 7.96
C ARG A 394 7.65 -14.08 7.39
N ALA A 395 7.39 -13.18 6.46
CA ALA A 395 8.43 -12.37 5.82
C ALA A 395 8.81 -11.12 6.63
N GLY A 396 8.01 -10.75 7.64
CA GLY A 396 8.10 -9.45 8.28
C GLY A 396 7.81 -8.30 7.31
N ALA A 397 6.97 -8.52 6.30
CA ALA A 397 6.70 -7.56 5.25
C ALA A 397 6.01 -6.29 5.79
N ASP A 398 6.34 -5.16 5.18
CA ASP A 398 5.83 -3.83 5.51
C ASP A 398 4.47 -3.56 4.84
N ALA A 399 4.19 -4.27 3.73
CA ALA A 399 2.93 -4.14 3.01
C ALA A 399 2.52 -5.39 2.22
N ILE A 400 1.21 -5.51 1.99
CA ILE A 400 0.59 -6.46 1.06
C ILE A 400 -0.01 -5.65 -0.11
N MET A 401 0.28 -6.06 -1.34
CA MET A 401 -0.12 -5.36 -2.56
C MET A 401 -0.82 -6.30 -3.55
N LEU A 402 -2.10 -6.04 -3.85
CA LEU A 402 -2.80 -6.69 -4.96
C LEU A 402 -2.83 -5.69 -6.12
N ARG A 403 -2.00 -5.88 -7.14
CA ARG A 403 -1.72 -4.88 -8.19
C ARG A 403 -2.22 -5.28 -9.57
N ASP A 404 -2.28 -4.28 -10.45
CA ASP A 404 -2.64 -4.38 -11.86
C ASP A 404 -4.07 -4.90 -12.10
N LEU A 405 -4.96 -4.54 -11.18
CA LEU A 405 -6.38 -4.88 -11.28
C LEU A 405 -7.12 -3.85 -12.14
N PRO A 406 -8.08 -4.29 -12.97
CA PRO A 406 -8.86 -3.39 -13.80
C PRO A 406 -9.72 -2.46 -12.94
N ASP A 407 -9.96 -1.26 -13.46
CA ASP A 407 -10.92 -0.32 -12.89
C ASP A 407 -12.38 -0.76 -13.10
N GLY A 408 -13.30 -0.15 -12.36
CA GLY A 408 -14.74 -0.28 -12.58
C GLY A 408 -15.41 -1.44 -11.85
N ASP A 409 -14.85 -1.90 -10.73
CA ASP A 409 -15.44 -2.93 -9.87
C ASP A 409 -15.76 -2.39 -8.44
N PRO A 410 -16.86 -1.63 -8.26
CA PRO A 410 -17.25 -1.08 -6.96
C PRO A 410 -17.53 -2.15 -5.89
N GLU A 411 -17.93 -3.34 -6.35
CA GLU A 411 -18.19 -4.50 -5.48
C GLU A 411 -16.87 -5.02 -4.88
N MET A 412 -15.81 -5.11 -5.69
CA MET A 412 -14.46 -5.38 -5.23
C MET A 412 -13.92 -4.25 -4.35
N ASP A 413 -14.10 -2.99 -4.75
CA ASP A 413 -13.62 -1.83 -3.97
C ASP A 413 -14.18 -1.83 -2.54
N THR A 414 -15.48 -2.07 -2.40
CA THR A 414 -16.15 -2.16 -1.10
C THR A 414 -15.64 -3.36 -0.30
N PHE A 415 -15.54 -4.53 -0.94
CA PHE A 415 -15.03 -5.74 -0.29
C PHE A 415 -13.60 -5.55 0.22
N MET A 416 -12.71 -4.98 -0.61
CA MET A 416 -11.31 -4.79 -0.26
C MET A 416 -11.15 -3.76 0.87
N LEU A 417 -11.96 -2.71 0.88
CA LEU A 417 -12.02 -1.76 1.99
C LEU A 417 -12.46 -2.44 3.31
N ASP A 418 -13.47 -3.32 3.25
CA ASP A 418 -13.95 -4.09 4.41
C ASP A 418 -12.91 -5.10 4.94
N GLU A 419 -12.00 -5.58 4.07
CA GLU A 419 -10.84 -6.43 4.42
C GLU A 419 -9.58 -5.61 4.76
N GLY A 420 -9.70 -4.28 4.79
CA GLY A 420 -8.65 -3.37 5.22
C GLY A 420 -7.61 -3.06 4.15
N PHE A 421 -8.01 -2.94 2.90
CA PHE A 421 -7.14 -2.46 1.83
C PHE A 421 -7.60 -1.11 1.33
N SER A 422 -6.63 -0.23 1.08
CA SER A 422 -6.84 1.05 0.42
C SER A 422 -6.66 0.87 -1.08
N ARG A 423 -7.61 1.39 -1.86
CA ARG A 423 -7.51 1.43 -3.32
C ARG A 423 -6.63 2.59 -3.76
N VAL A 424 -5.68 2.30 -4.63
CA VAL A 424 -4.63 3.23 -5.03
C VAL A 424 -4.44 3.17 -6.56
N PRO A 425 -4.56 4.28 -7.30
CA PRO A 425 -4.28 4.30 -8.74
C PRO A 425 -2.80 4.09 -9.00
N ILE A 426 -2.47 3.36 -10.06
CA ILE A 426 -1.08 3.19 -10.55
C ILE A 426 -0.99 3.66 -12.00
N LEU A 427 0.17 3.52 -12.64
CA LEU A 427 0.35 3.92 -14.03
C LEU A 427 -0.52 3.08 -14.97
N ASP A 428 -1.17 3.75 -15.93
CA ASP A 428 -2.01 3.07 -16.92
C ASP A 428 -1.18 2.11 -17.79
N THR A 429 -1.72 0.92 -18.06
CA THR A 429 -1.14 -0.03 -19.01
C THR A 429 -1.62 0.26 -20.42
N HIS A 430 -0.78 0.04 -21.43
CA HIS A 430 -1.12 0.32 -22.83
C HIS A 430 -1.27 -0.97 -23.63
N THR A 431 -2.43 -1.14 -24.26
CA THR A 431 -2.74 -2.32 -25.06
C THR A 431 -3.08 -1.93 -26.49
N LEU A 432 -2.51 -2.64 -27.46
CA LEU A 432 -2.94 -2.63 -28.86
C LEU A 432 -3.68 -3.92 -29.18
N THR A 433 -4.90 -3.80 -29.71
CA THR A 433 -5.67 -4.92 -30.25
C THR A 433 -5.62 -4.89 -31.78
N LEU A 434 -5.33 -6.03 -32.38
CA LEU A 434 -5.26 -6.25 -33.82
C LEU A 434 -6.50 -7.03 -34.26
N ASP A 435 -7.35 -6.41 -35.07
CA ASP A 435 -8.57 -7.06 -35.61
C ASP A 435 -8.21 -8.30 -36.45
N ALA A 436 -7.12 -8.19 -37.22
CA ALA A 436 -6.44 -9.29 -37.89
C ALA A 436 -4.93 -9.17 -37.60
N PRO A 437 -4.21 -10.28 -37.36
CA PRO A 437 -2.78 -10.27 -37.09
C PRO A 437 -1.97 -10.08 -38.39
N ASP A 438 -2.20 -8.95 -39.07
CA ASP A 438 -1.55 -8.56 -40.32
C ASP A 438 -1.08 -7.10 -40.24
N GLU A 439 0.18 -6.84 -40.61
CA GLU A 439 0.78 -5.50 -40.54
C GLU A 439 0.07 -4.50 -41.46
N SER A 440 -0.32 -4.93 -42.66
CA SER A 440 -0.97 -4.04 -43.65
C SER A 440 -2.38 -3.65 -43.20
N ALA A 441 -3.13 -4.61 -42.67
CA ALA A 441 -4.46 -4.41 -42.09
C ALA A 441 -4.38 -3.46 -40.88
N TRP A 442 -3.47 -3.70 -39.95
CA TRP A 442 -3.23 -2.82 -38.79
C TRP A 442 -2.89 -1.39 -39.23
N TYR A 443 -1.90 -1.23 -40.12
CA TYR A 443 -1.47 0.10 -40.57
C TYR A 443 -2.61 0.85 -41.28
N SER A 444 -3.41 0.14 -42.08
CA SER A 444 -4.56 0.71 -42.80
C SER A 444 -5.71 1.10 -41.87
N ALA A 445 -5.87 0.44 -40.71
CA ALA A 445 -6.89 0.77 -39.71
C ALA A 445 -6.56 2.04 -38.89
N LEU A 446 -5.28 2.45 -38.84
CA LEU A 446 -4.87 3.65 -38.09
C LEU A 446 -5.43 4.94 -38.71
N HIS A 447 -5.81 5.90 -37.86
CA HIS A 447 -6.22 7.24 -38.32
C HIS A 447 -5.14 7.95 -39.17
N ASN A 448 -5.55 8.80 -40.13
CA ASN A 448 -4.66 9.51 -41.07
C ASN A 448 -3.46 10.19 -40.38
N LYS A 449 -3.70 10.88 -39.25
CA LYS A 449 -2.66 11.57 -38.46
C LYS A 449 -1.60 10.59 -37.94
N LYS A 450 -2.01 9.42 -37.43
CA LYS A 450 -1.11 8.39 -36.90
C LYS A 450 -0.29 7.74 -38.02
N ARG A 451 -0.93 7.42 -39.16
CA ARG A 451 -0.22 6.92 -40.35
C ARG A 451 0.87 7.88 -40.81
N TYR A 452 0.58 9.18 -40.88
CA TYR A 452 1.57 10.20 -41.24
C TYR A 452 2.76 10.21 -40.28
N GLN A 453 2.51 10.16 -38.96
CA GLN A 453 3.57 10.11 -37.95
C GLN A 453 4.44 8.86 -38.06
N LEU A 454 3.88 7.72 -38.45
CA LEU A 454 4.60 6.45 -38.59
C LEU A 454 5.37 6.29 -39.91
N ARG A 455 5.12 7.12 -40.94
CA ARG A 455 5.81 6.98 -42.24
C ARG A 455 7.33 7.03 -42.10
N ARG A 456 7.84 7.98 -41.33
CA ARG A 456 9.28 8.13 -41.10
C ARG A 456 9.86 6.93 -40.35
N VAL A 457 9.14 6.42 -39.36
CA VAL A 457 9.53 5.23 -38.59
C VAL A 457 9.59 3.99 -39.49
N ILE A 458 8.61 3.80 -40.37
CA ILE A 458 8.59 2.69 -41.34
C ILE A 458 9.75 2.81 -42.33
N GLU A 459 10.09 4.02 -42.76
CA GLU A 459 11.23 4.25 -43.65
C GLU A 459 12.54 3.86 -42.96
N HIS A 460 12.80 4.38 -41.76
CA HIS A 460 13.99 4.02 -40.98
C HIS A 460 14.05 2.52 -40.67
N ALA A 461 12.91 1.86 -40.47
CA ALA A 461 12.87 0.43 -40.21
C ALA A 461 13.37 -0.42 -41.40
N LYS A 462 13.37 0.08 -42.64
CA LYS A 462 13.93 -0.62 -43.81
C LYS A 462 15.44 -0.80 -43.70
N ASP A 463 16.11 0.16 -43.07
CA ASP A 463 17.55 0.15 -42.82
C ASP A 463 17.93 -0.74 -41.64
N THR A 464 16.96 -1.40 -41.00
CA THR A 464 17.19 -2.29 -39.85
C THR A 464 16.98 -3.76 -40.20
N GLU A 465 17.61 -4.61 -39.41
CA GLU A 465 17.34 -6.03 -39.34
C GLU A 465 17.11 -6.47 -37.90
N VAL A 466 16.31 -7.53 -37.74
CA VAL A 466 15.95 -8.07 -36.42
C VAL A 466 16.32 -9.55 -36.37
N SER A 467 17.13 -9.91 -35.38
CA SER A 467 17.37 -11.31 -35.00
C SER A 467 16.56 -11.67 -33.76
N PHE A 468 16.23 -12.95 -33.61
CA PHE A 468 15.46 -13.45 -32.46
C PHE A 468 16.21 -14.56 -31.73
N HIS A 469 16.15 -14.52 -30.40
CA HIS A 469 16.75 -15.52 -29.51
C HIS A 469 15.69 -16.08 -28.55
N GLY A 470 15.83 -17.36 -28.16
CA GLY A 470 14.88 -18.08 -27.32
C GLY A 470 14.86 -19.59 -27.59
N VAL A 471 13.96 -20.31 -26.93
CA VAL A 471 13.82 -21.76 -27.11
C VAL A 471 13.45 -22.08 -28.56
N GLY A 472 14.29 -22.85 -29.25
CA GLY A 472 14.13 -23.17 -30.67
C GLY A 472 14.59 -22.08 -31.65
N LEU A 473 15.24 -21.02 -31.15
CA LEU A 473 15.81 -19.92 -31.93
C LEU A 473 17.34 -19.86 -31.73
N ALA A 474 18.00 -18.86 -32.32
CA ALA A 474 19.44 -18.68 -32.17
C ALA A 474 19.82 -18.46 -30.69
N PRO A 475 20.91 -19.07 -30.18
CA PRO A 475 21.37 -18.83 -28.82
C PRO A 475 21.86 -17.38 -28.67
N LEU A 476 21.71 -16.82 -27.46
CA LEU A 476 22.31 -15.55 -27.09
C LEU A 476 23.72 -15.83 -26.54
N THR A 477 24.74 -15.16 -27.05
CA THR A 477 26.11 -15.30 -26.52
C THR A 477 26.26 -14.51 -25.22
N ASP A 478 27.20 -14.90 -24.36
CA ASP A 478 27.46 -14.18 -23.11
C ASP A 478 27.87 -12.72 -23.35
N GLU A 479 28.67 -12.47 -24.39
CA GLU A 479 29.10 -11.11 -24.78
C GLU A 479 27.90 -10.26 -25.23
N GLU A 480 26.99 -10.82 -26.03
CA GLU A 480 25.78 -10.12 -26.45
C GLU A 480 24.84 -9.90 -25.27
N ALA A 481 24.67 -10.87 -24.36
CA ALA A 481 23.87 -10.72 -23.15
C ALA A 481 24.37 -9.57 -22.26
N VAL A 482 25.69 -9.47 -22.06
CA VAL A 482 26.31 -8.38 -21.29
C VAL A 482 26.06 -7.03 -21.97
N TYR A 483 26.26 -6.96 -23.29
CA TYR A 483 26.05 -5.73 -24.04
C TYR A 483 24.59 -5.25 -24.00
N LEU A 484 23.63 -6.16 -24.20
CA LEU A 484 22.21 -5.83 -24.16
C LEU A 484 21.76 -5.43 -22.76
N HIS A 485 22.27 -6.09 -21.71
CA HIS A 485 22.00 -5.65 -20.34
C HIS A 485 22.47 -4.20 -20.10
N GLY A 486 23.67 -3.84 -20.58
CA GLY A 486 24.15 -2.46 -20.53
C GLY A 486 23.27 -1.45 -21.29
N LEU A 487 22.70 -1.82 -22.44
CA LEU A 487 21.74 -0.97 -23.16
C LEU A 487 20.45 -0.72 -22.35
N PHE A 488 20.01 -1.71 -21.57
CA PHE A 488 18.86 -1.56 -20.68
C PHE A 488 19.19 -0.64 -19.50
N GLU A 489 20.32 -0.85 -18.82
CA GLU A 489 20.75 0.00 -17.70
C GLU A 489 20.87 1.47 -18.10
N GLN A 490 21.40 1.76 -19.29
CA GLN A 490 21.50 3.12 -19.82
C GLN A 490 20.13 3.80 -20.01
N LEU A 491 19.10 3.02 -20.33
CA LEU A 491 17.73 3.53 -20.49
C LEU A 491 17.06 3.74 -19.13
N GLU A 492 17.22 2.79 -18.20
CA GLU A 492 16.68 2.82 -16.84
C GLU A 492 17.26 3.97 -16.01
N GLN A 493 18.57 4.17 -16.02
CA GLN A 493 19.23 5.27 -15.27
C GLN A 493 18.73 6.67 -15.68
N LYS A 494 18.11 6.79 -16.85
CA LYS A 494 17.53 8.04 -17.34
C LYS A 494 16.06 8.20 -16.95
N LYS A 495 15.37 7.13 -16.56
CA LYS A 495 13.92 7.06 -16.31
C LYS A 495 13.64 6.70 -14.84
N PHE A 496 13.17 7.67 -14.05
CA PHE A 496 12.73 7.43 -12.67
C PHE A 496 11.21 7.30 -12.52
N ARG A 497 10.49 7.11 -13.64
CA ARG A 497 9.02 7.01 -13.65
C ARG A 497 8.51 5.67 -13.09
N ILE A 498 9.29 4.61 -13.23
CA ILE A 498 9.10 3.33 -12.54
C ILE A 498 10.46 3.02 -11.92
N ASN A 499 10.66 3.35 -10.64
CA ASN A 499 11.97 3.26 -10.01
C ASN A 499 12.19 1.86 -9.40
N LEU A 500 12.88 0.99 -10.13
CA LEU A 500 13.18 -0.38 -9.69
C LEU A 500 14.65 -0.52 -9.24
N PHE A 501 14.95 -1.60 -8.52
CA PHE A 501 16.33 -2.04 -8.35
C PHE A 501 16.88 -2.57 -9.66
N ASP A 502 18.21 -2.53 -9.80
CA ASP A 502 18.92 -3.06 -10.97
C ASP A 502 18.53 -4.53 -11.20
N LEU A 503 18.28 -4.90 -12.46
CA LEU A 503 17.94 -6.27 -12.82
C LEU A 503 19.20 -7.15 -12.87
N PRO A 504 19.15 -8.43 -12.47
CA PRO A 504 20.33 -9.28 -12.45
C PRO A 504 20.85 -9.56 -13.87
N MET A 505 22.18 -9.66 -14.04
CA MET A 505 22.82 -10.05 -15.31
C MET A 505 22.31 -11.39 -15.86
N THR A 506 21.86 -12.28 -14.98
CA THR A 506 21.32 -13.60 -15.33
C THR A 506 19.90 -13.54 -15.90
N LEU A 507 19.24 -12.38 -15.89
CA LEU A 507 17.86 -12.22 -16.32
C LEU A 507 17.67 -12.61 -17.79
N LEU A 508 18.39 -11.98 -18.73
CA LEU A 508 18.20 -12.24 -20.16
C LEU A 508 18.52 -13.70 -20.52
N PRO A 509 19.68 -14.29 -20.15
CA PRO A 509 19.95 -15.69 -20.43
C PRO A 509 18.93 -16.62 -19.75
N GLY A 510 18.53 -16.32 -18.52
CA GLY A 510 17.57 -17.10 -17.75
C GLY A 510 16.19 -17.13 -18.40
N MET A 511 15.68 -15.98 -18.87
CA MET A 511 14.39 -15.89 -19.57
C MET A 511 14.39 -16.76 -20.83
N LEU A 512 15.48 -16.75 -21.60
CA LEU A 512 15.59 -17.49 -22.87
C LEU A 512 15.68 -19.01 -22.72
N THR A 513 15.83 -19.52 -21.50
CA THR A 513 15.67 -20.97 -21.23
C THR A 513 14.20 -21.41 -21.17
N SER A 514 13.25 -20.47 -21.22
CA SER A 514 11.82 -20.71 -21.16
C SER A 514 11.16 -20.41 -22.50
N PRO A 515 10.25 -21.27 -22.99
CA PRO A 515 9.51 -21.03 -24.24
C PRO A 515 8.52 -19.85 -24.12
N ALA A 516 8.21 -19.42 -22.89
CA ALA A 516 7.36 -18.27 -22.64
C ALA A 516 8.01 -16.93 -23.02
N TRP A 517 9.33 -16.90 -23.25
CA TRP A 517 10.06 -15.69 -23.54
C TRP A 517 10.80 -15.77 -24.87
N GLU A 518 10.96 -14.63 -25.51
CA GLU A 518 11.92 -14.43 -26.60
C GLU A 518 12.55 -13.04 -26.52
N LEU A 519 13.67 -12.89 -27.20
CA LEU A 519 14.42 -11.64 -27.30
C LEU A 519 14.51 -11.24 -28.77
N GLY A 520 14.09 -10.03 -29.10
CA GLY A 520 14.33 -9.42 -30.41
C GLY A 520 15.49 -8.45 -30.32
N VAL A 521 16.43 -8.51 -31.26
CA VAL A 521 17.63 -7.66 -31.30
C VAL A 521 17.67 -6.90 -32.62
N VAL A 522 17.74 -5.58 -32.55
CA VAL A 522 17.71 -4.66 -33.69
C VAL A 522 19.12 -4.20 -34.03
N ARG A 523 19.51 -4.38 -35.30
CA ARG A 523 20.75 -3.86 -35.88
C ARG A 523 20.41 -2.93 -37.04
N ILE A 524 21.19 -1.87 -37.20
CA ILE A 524 21.17 -1.09 -38.44
C ILE A 524 22.08 -1.81 -39.42
N ARG A 525 21.61 -2.01 -40.64
CA ARG A 525 22.37 -2.69 -41.70
C ARG A 525 23.69 -1.97 -41.97
N ALA A 526 24.75 -2.72 -42.24
CA ALA A 526 26.06 -2.16 -42.57
C ALA A 526 25.97 -1.25 -43.81
N GLU A 527 25.16 -1.61 -44.81
CA GLU A 527 24.95 -0.80 -46.02
C GLU A 527 24.28 0.55 -45.74
N ALA A 528 23.52 0.66 -44.64
CA ALA A 528 22.87 1.88 -44.18
C ALA A 528 23.73 2.68 -43.18
N GLY A 529 25.00 2.31 -43.02
CA GLY A 529 25.96 2.95 -42.09
C GLY A 529 25.76 2.56 -40.62
N GLY A 530 25.20 1.38 -40.36
CA GLY A 530 25.02 0.87 -39.00
C GLY A 530 26.31 0.37 -38.33
N PRO A 531 26.37 0.38 -36.98
CA PRO A 531 27.47 -0.22 -36.24
C PRO A 531 27.41 -1.77 -36.29
N GLN A 532 28.48 -2.43 -35.86
CA GLN A 532 28.44 -3.89 -35.69
C GLN A 532 27.58 -4.31 -34.50
N GLN A 533 27.56 -3.49 -33.44
CA GLN A 533 26.78 -3.77 -32.25
C GLN A 533 25.27 -3.57 -32.51
N PRO A 534 24.39 -4.29 -31.78
CA PRO A 534 22.98 -3.96 -31.71
C PRO A 534 22.73 -2.52 -31.30
N VAL A 535 21.70 -1.89 -31.86
CA VAL A 535 21.27 -0.53 -31.48
C VAL A 535 19.98 -0.52 -30.66
N GLY A 536 19.35 -1.67 -30.51
CA GLY A 536 18.19 -1.83 -29.65
C GLY A 536 17.82 -3.30 -29.47
N PHE A 537 17.06 -3.59 -28.43
CA PHE A 537 16.53 -4.93 -28.18
C PHE A 537 15.27 -4.85 -27.32
N TRP A 538 14.52 -5.94 -27.28
CA TRP A 538 13.47 -6.13 -26.30
C TRP A 538 13.35 -7.59 -25.90
N ALA A 539 12.92 -7.86 -24.66
CA ALA A 539 12.49 -9.18 -24.22
C ALA A 539 10.96 -9.19 -24.12
N ALA A 540 10.30 -10.16 -24.73
CA ALA A 540 8.86 -10.27 -24.76
C ALA A 540 8.37 -11.62 -24.23
N HIS A 541 7.29 -11.58 -23.46
CA HIS A 541 6.54 -12.75 -23.08
C HIS A 541 5.49 -13.08 -24.12
N LYS A 542 5.27 -14.38 -24.29
CA LYS A 542 4.35 -14.98 -25.24
C LYS A 542 3.42 -15.91 -24.47
N CYS A 543 2.14 -15.60 -24.46
CA CYS A 543 1.15 -16.54 -23.96
C CYS A 543 -0.22 -16.30 -24.60
N GLY A 544 -0.88 -17.41 -24.97
CA GLY A 544 -2.15 -17.39 -25.67
C GLY A 544 -2.10 -16.51 -26.92
N ASP A 545 -3.02 -15.55 -27.00
CA ASP A 545 -3.15 -14.60 -28.10
C ASP A 545 -2.44 -13.25 -27.83
N THR A 546 -1.54 -13.21 -26.83
CA THR A 546 -0.88 -11.98 -26.36
C THR A 546 0.64 -12.02 -26.51
N TYR A 547 1.17 -10.95 -27.10
CA TYR A 547 2.59 -10.61 -27.15
C TYR A 547 2.87 -9.44 -26.20
N ALA A 548 3.72 -9.62 -25.20
CA ALA A 548 3.98 -8.63 -24.15
C ALA A 548 5.48 -8.31 -24.05
N PRO A 549 5.98 -7.32 -24.82
CA PRO A 549 7.30 -6.74 -24.60
C PRO A 549 7.40 -6.15 -23.18
N PHE A 550 8.39 -6.61 -22.42
CA PHE A 550 8.60 -6.26 -21.02
C PHE A 550 9.88 -5.45 -20.82
N LEU A 551 11.01 -5.94 -21.34
CA LEU A 551 12.28 -5.21 -21.30
C LEU A 551 12.53 -4.53 -22.64
N LEU A 552 13.13 -3.35 -22.60
CA LEU A 552 13.56 -2.60 -23.78
C LEU A 552 14.89 -1.91 -23.47
N GLY A 553 15.86 -2.06 -24.35
CA GLY A 553 17.06 -1.22 -24.34
C GLY A 553 17.30 -0.66 -25.74
N VAL A 554 17.72 0.60 -25.81
CA VAL A 554 18.03 1.27 -27.08
C VAL A 554 19.24 2.16 -26.92
N ASP A 555 20.07 2.22 -27.95
CA ASP A 555 21.21 3.13 -27.99
C ASP A 555 20.75 4.54 -28.36
N ASP A 556 20.93 5.47 -27.42
CA ASP A 556 20.52 6.86 -27.54
C ASP A 556 21.30 7.62 -28.62
N ALA A 557 22.47 7.12 -29.03
CA ALA A 557 23.25 7.68 -30.13
C ALA A 557 22.50 7.64 -31.47
N TYR A 558 21.51 6.75 -31.62
CA TYR A 558 20.72 6.55 -32.83
C TYR A 558 19.28 7.06 -32.71
N ARG A 559 19.06 8.05 -31.82
CA ARG A 559 17.74 8.70 -31.62
C ARG A 559 17.23 9.40 -32.89
N ASP A 560 18.14 9.96 -33.69
CA ASP A 560 17.83 10.61 -34.98
C ASP A 560 17.23 9.63 -36.01
N ARG A 561 17.55 8.34 -35.89
CA ARG A 561 16.97 7.24 -36.67
C ARG A 561 15.70 6.65 -36.04
N ASP A 562 15.11 7.31 -35.06
CA ASP A 562 13.87 6.88 -34.38
C ASP A 562 13.97 5.45 -33.78
N ILE A 563 15.14 4.99 -33.36
CA ILE A 563 15.36 3.56 -33.01
C ILE A 563 14.40 3.02 -31.94
N TYR A 564 14.00 3.87 -30.97
CA TYR A 564 12.96 3.56 -29.99
C TYR A 564 11.62 3.19 -30.66
N ARG A 565 11.15 4.02 -31.60
CA ARG A 565 9.90 3.81 -32.32
C ARG A 565 10.00 2.66 -33.32
N VAL A 566 11.16 2.48 -33.95
CA VAL A 566 11.43 1.34 -34.82
C VAL A 566 11.34 0.03 -34.03
N THR A 567 11.83 0.02 -32.79
CA THR A 567 11.72 -1.15 -31.90
C THR A 567 10.26 -1.46 -31.56
N ILE A 568 9.44 -0.44 -31.22
CA ILE A 568 7.99 -0.62 -31.00
C ILE A 568 7.28 -1.13 -32.27
N LEU A 569 7.63 -0.64 -33.45
CA LEU A 569 7.09 -1.14 -34.71
C LEU A 569 7.34 -2.65 -34.86
N HIS A 570 8.54 -3.12 -34.51
CA HIS A 570 8.88 -4.53 -34.57
C HIS A 570 8.14 -5.39 -33.55
N TRP A 571 7.64 -4.82 -32.44
CA TRP A 571 6.72 -5.53 -31.55
C TRP A 571 5.42 -5.89 -32.26
N VAL A 572 4.84 -4.93 -32.98
CA VAL A 572 3.61 -5.15 -33.76
C VAL A 572 3.84 -6.17 -34.87
N ARG A 573 4.95 -6.02 -35.62
CA ARG A 573 5.33 -6.97 -36.68
C ARG A 573 5.51 -8.38 -36.15
N ARG A 574 6.15 -8.53 -34.99
CA ARG A 574 6.38 -9.83 -34.37
C ARG A 574 5.08 -10.46 -33.90
N ALA A 575 4.17 -9.69 -33.30
CA ALA A 575 2.84 -10.18 -32.93
C ALA A 575 2.06 -10.68 -34.16
N CYS A 576 2.05 -9.91 -35.27
CA CYS A 576 1.45 -10.36 -36.53
C CYS A 576 2.10 -11.65 -37.06
N ALA A 577 3.44 -11.73 -37.05
CA ALA A 577 4.16 -12.92 -37.51
C ALA A 577 3.87 -14.17 -36.66
N LEU A 578 3.58 -13.99 -35.37
CA LEU A 578 3.16 -15.04 -34.46
C LEU A 578 1.64 -15.30 -34.48
N SER A 579 0.89 -14.61 -35.33
CA SER A 579 -0.58 -14.68 -35.41
C SER A 579 -1.29 -14.29 -34.10
N MET A 580 -0.67 -13.43 -33.29
CA MET A 580 -1.22 -12.93 -32.02
C MET A 580 -2.01 -11.64 -32.24
N ARG A 581 -3.15 -11.50 -31.57
CA ARG A 581 -4.05 -10.34 -31.72
C ARG A 581 -3.84 -9.24 -30.70
N LYS A 582 -3.13 -9.49 -29.61
CA LYS A 582 -2.93 -8.49 -28.54
C LYS A 582 -1.46 -8.18 -28.36
N VAL A 583 -1.11 -6.89 -28.33
CA VAL A 583 0.22 -6.41 -27.95
C VAL A 583 0.09 -5.57 -26.69
N ARG A 584 0.61 -6.06 -25.57
CA ARG A 584 0.66 -5.31 -24.31
C ARG A 584 1.98 -4.56 -24.23
N MET A 585 1.92 -3.23 -24.32
CA MET A 585 3.06 -2.35 -24.51
C MET A 585 3.58 -1.73 -23.21
N GLY A 586 2.97 -2.02 -22.05
CA GLY A 586 3.44 -1.58 -20.74
C GLY A 586 3.01 -0.17 -20.30
N MET A 587 3.54 0.29 -19.17
CA MET A 587 3.03 1.45 -18.43
C MET A 587 3.65 2.83 -18.77
N ASP A 588 4.79 2.87 -19.45
CA ASP A 588 5.51 4.12 -19.77
C ASP A 588 5.15 4.69 -21.16
N ALA A 589 5.73 5.84 -21.54
CA ALA A 589 5.76 6.35 -22.92
C ALA A 589 4.41 6.37 -23.70
N GLU A 590 3.31 6.75 -23.03
CA GLU A 590 1.95 6.80 -23.59
C GLU A 590 1.88 7.48 -24.97
N VAL A 591 2.46 8.67 -25.10
CA VAL A 591 2.44 9.45 -26.35
C VAL A 591 3.02 8.66 -27.51
N GLU A 592 4.06 7.85 -27.27
CA GLU A 592 4.67 7.02 -28.32
C GLU A 592 3.79 5.83 -28.65
N LYS A 593 3.28 5.11 -27.64
CA LYS A 593 2.43 3.93 -27.81
C LYS A 593 1.09 4.28 -28.50
N ASN A 594 0.52 5.44 -28.18
CA ASN A 594 -0.70 5.92 -28.82
C ASN A 594 -0.54 6.08 -30.35
N ARG A 595 0.65 6.44 -30.85
CA ARG A 595 0.92 6.56 -32.30
C ARG A 595 0.71 5.23 -33.04
N PHE A 596 0.98 4.11 -32.37
CA PHE A 596 0.77 2.76 -32.90
C PHE A 596 -0.67 2.25 -32.75
N GLY A 597 -1.58 3.08 -32.21
CA GLY A 597 -2.98 2.71 -32.00
C GLY A 597 -3.26 2.08 -30.64
N ALA A 598 -2.27 1.99 -29.74
CA ALA A 598 -2.49 1.50 -28.39
C ALA A 598 -3.44 2.41 -27.60
N ARG A 599 -4.21 1.81 -26.69
CA ARG A 599 -5.14 2.48 -25.78
C ARG A 599 -4.65 2.29 -24.34
N ALA A 600 -4.75 3.35 -23.54
CA ALA A 600 -4.51 3.28 -22.11
C ALA A 600 -5.68 2.55 -21.42
N GLU A 601 -5.35 1.66 -20.51
CA GLU A 601 -6.26 0.96 -19.61
C GLU A 601 -5.90 1.37 -18.18
N ARG A 602 -6.86 1.97 -17.47
CA ARG A 602 -6.65 2.33 -16.07
C ARG A 602 -6.57 1.09 -15.21
N ILE A 603 -5.53 1.01 -14.40
CA ILE A 603 -5.30 -0.09 -13.47
C ILE A 603 -5.00 0.46 -12.08
N PHE A 604 -5.32 -0.34 -11.08
CA PHE A 604 -5.24 0.01 -9.68
C PHE A 604 -4.52 -1.07 -8.89
N MET A 605 -4.07 -0.70 -7.70
CA MET A 605 -3.67 -1.64 -6.68
C MET A 605 -4.50 -1.47 -5.40
N TYR A 606 -4.71 -2.56 -4.69
CA TYR A 606 -5.16 -2.55 -3.30
C TYR A 606 -3.93 -2.73 -2.41
N LEU A 607 -3.69 -1.77 -1.53
CA LEU A 607 -2.55 -1.70 -0.64
C LEU A 607 -3.01 -1.82 0.82
N ARG A 608 -2.34 -2.68 1.58
CA ARG A 608 -2.46 -2.74 3.04
C ARG A 608 -1.07 -2.66 3.67
N THR A 609 -0.81 -1.61 4.43
CA THR A 609 0.48 -1.40 5.13
C THR A 609 0.41 -1.89 6.58
N ARG A 610 1.57 -2.23 7.13
CA ARG A 610 1.71 -2.71 8.51
C ARG A 610 1.72 -1.57 9.54
N ASP A 611 2.24 -0.40 9.16
CA ASP A 611 2.36 0.80 9.99
C ASP A 611 1.71 2.01 9.28
N ASP A 612 1.15 2.92 10.06
CA ASP A 612 0.56 4.19 9.64
C ASP A 612 1.64 5.12 9.04
N TYR A 613 2.90 5.05 9.47
CA TYR A 613 4.00 5.84 8.90
C TYR A 613 4.34 5.42 7.47
N ALA A 614 4.51 4.11 7.24
CA ALA A 614 4.71 3.55 5.89
C ALA A 614 3.48 3.80 5.00
N GLY A 615 2.28 3.71 5.57
CA GLY A 615 1.02 4.04 4.90
C GLY A 615 0.93 5.50 4.47
N ALA A 616 1.36 6.44 5.31
CA ALA A 616 1.36 7.87 5.00
C ALA A 616 2.39 8.22 3.89
N LEU A 617 3.59 7.64 3.94
CA LEU A 617 4.63 7.83 2.92
C LEU A 617 4.23 7.25 1.55
N LEU A 618 3.73 6.01 1.54
CA LEU A 618 3.25 5.37 0.31
C LEU A 618 1.99 6.08 -0.23
N GLY A 619 1.11 6.54 0.66
CA GLY A 619 -0.09 7.30 0.31
C GLY A 619 0.22 8.66 -0.34
N GLU A 620 1.16 9.44 0.21
CA GLU A 620 1.59 10.72 -0.37
C GLU A 620 2.33 10.53 -1.71
N ALA A 621 3.19 9.50 -1.80
CA ALA A 621 3.90 9.18 -3.04
C ALA A 621 2.93 8.88 -4.17
N VAL A 622 1.84 8.14 -3.90
CA VAL A 622 0.86 7.79 -4.93
C VAL A 622 -0.19 8.88 -5.17
N ALA A 623 -0.57 9.67 -4.16
CA ALA A 623 -1.45 10.83 -4.36
C ALA A 623 -0.89 11.84 -5.38
N LYS A 624 0.43 12.01 -5.42
CA LYS A 624 1.10 12.86 -6.44
C LYS A 624 1.04 12.27 -7.86
N VAL A 625 1.04 10.94 -8.00
CA VAL A 625 0.85 10.27 -9.30
C VAL A 625 -0.53 10.56 -9.88
N ALA A 626 -1.57 10.45 -9.04
CA ALA A 626 -2.94 10.77 -9.42
C ALA A 626 -3.11 12.25 -9.82
N THR A 627 -2.40 13.15 -9.14
CA THR A 627 -2.44 14.59 -9.41
C THR A 627 -1.75 14.93 -10.75
N ASN A 628 -0.63 14.28 -11.08
CA ASN A 628 0.05 14.47 -12.36
C ASN A 628 -0.72 13.87 -13.55
N GLN A 629 -1.51 12.80 -13.34
CA GLN A 629 -2.42 12.27 -14.36
C GLN A 629 -3.55 13.25 -14.72
N GLN A 630 -4.06 14.02 -13.75
CA GLN A 630 -5.08 15.05 -14.02
C GLN A 630 -4.53 16.26 -14.79
N ILE A 631 -3.28 16.67 -14.56
CA ILE A 631 -2.66 17.81 -15.25
C ILE A 631 -2.44 17.51 -16.74
N HIS A 632 -2.11 16.27 -17.11
CA HIS A 632 -1.95 15.89 -18.51
C HIS A 632 -3.28 15.78 -19.28
N GLN A 633 -4.41 15.57 -18.62
CA GLN A 633 -5.74 15.56 -19.25
C GLN A 633 -6.33 16.97 -19.43
N GLY A 634 -5.79 17.99 -18.75
CA GLY A 634 -6.22 19.39 -18.89
C GLY A 634 -5.56 20.16 -20.03
N ALA A 635 -4.71 19.51 -20.83
CA ALA A 635 -3.94 20.11 -21.92
C ALA A 635 -4.30 19.57 -23.32
N ASP A 636 -5.50 19.00 -23.47
CA ASP A 636 -6.10 18.65 -24.77
C ASP A 636 -6.81 19.84 -25.43
#